data_AF-A0A847LHM9-F1
#
_entry.id   AF-A0A847LHM9-F1
#
_cell.length_a   1.000
_cell.length_b   1.000
_cell.length_c   1.000
_cell.angle_alpha   90.00
_cell.angle_beta   90.00
_cell.angle_gamma   90.00
#
_symmetry.space_group_name_H-M   'P 1'
#
loop_
_entity.id
_entity.type
_entity.pdbx_description
1 polymer ?
#
loop_
_entity_poly.entity_id
_entity_poly.type
_entity_poly.pdbx_seq_one_letter_code
_entity_poly.pdbx_strand_id
1 'polypeptide(L)'
;MEEVTKPGPESPPLPPSLDLNLWLALSLASREEAERRLALDEIGFQGLADAFADQLQRLADHDPAEACRNFATRLLAGRQKAKADRTVEKIELSPERTKALLEMGEDTLQRVVQLSLRRAPSAEILDTWRAHLLGEENPEVIGVGLTLLARFGRPDDAGLALPFSTHASTGVVRAAIDLLHAKNPDRFKETIVQFLTADDLEVRLHTIRKLRTFDPREAQVYLRSLLSARNPFIRQRALRELLLVPFNESEALYLAYLAAEPLPLLLVLAGSAVAMNPAPELPQKLYDVYFAARDTRAHILQLVIAQVLAAIKASGILQEPVETYLETLKATLQKRKLWITTRIALKDLDHAEPDTRLAAIDKLRQALQFPKVREALEARDAVETVEEVREALAQALGREKESFTPAAFRAKVKDGSFYALEPKVQKKFVATITDEGSFLEVRDIIGIVVVADLDRGVLLQLLDRIAAHSKSWDPKCLYRFLKDEDPGVLAAALRAVGKLDLDAISYEIPNLMRHDDFRVKMAALELYLVSDKASALQYLVGMLKAPQVKVRRNGLSLLATVDYPSAEAILRDYFPVEKNLEAKVQAGFILAANPTLEGFQLLYAACHDDKGDILPSFQDLWDAALEGAVPLLAPDAATLLATCQGTRPQATQAATAAADQPSYAFKKVTAATRKNLFAEQDAQAAQGAAADLRLPEPQDALEKAAGFLDRHRMPLAAAAVVLLAAGLWWAAGDRLLGPSDAGPTPGVRHESRASRMEEGAKDVPAVVSGQRGGSSQFMRGRSYGGTMRSMAAERQSISQEFHRKNKEALQETLMAMSTDPNYKGYAEFYLNENCSKGMKALDEGNLKEARDYLVKALVDPSVSEEARVIVCQGLMGVGWEIGDKDSIQMSMEALLATIPENELPKGYDKMRMKEAFAGLERFNEVTPEQFKLIMQKMATQYPGKVPPEYQAKMLEGFKQMQNRFRK
;
A
#
# COMPACT_ATOMS: atom_id res chain seq x y z
N MET A 1 11.18 10.49 -61.04
CA MET A 1 9.98 10.23 -60.21
C MET A 1 10.48 9.94 -58.82
N GLU A 2 10.69 11.00 -58.05
CA GLU A 2 10.96 10.91 -56.61
C GLU A 2 9.61 10.96 -55.92
N GLU A 3 9.18 9.83 -55.35
CA GLU A 3 8.10 9.82 -54.38
C GLU A 3 8.74 9.87 -53.00
N VAL A 4 8.86 11.10 -52.50
CA VAL A 4 9.29 11.41 -51.14
C VAL A 4 8.32 10.72 -50.18
N THR A 5 8.82 9.71 -49.46
CA THR A 5 8.16 9.11 -48.30
C THR A 5 7.86 10.20 -47.29
N LYS A 6 6.59 10.63 -47.20
CA LYS A 6 6.12 11.54 -46.16
C LYS A 6 6.39 10.90 -44.79
N PRO A 7 6.95 11.64 -43.81
CA PRO A 7 7.00 11.18 -42.44
C PRO A 7 5.58 10.95 -41.94
N GLY A 8 5.35 9.82 -41.26
CA GLY A 8 4.07 9.52 -40.62
C GLY A 8 3.67 10.62 -39.62
N PRO A 9 2.37 10.78 -39.31
CA PRO A 9 1.93 11.81 -38.38
C PRO A 9 2.59 11.60 -37.01
N GLU A 10 3.36 12.60 -36.58
CA GLU A 10 4.00 12.66 -35.26
C GLU A 10 2.96 12.41 -34.15
N SER A 11 3.35 11.61 -33.14
CA SER A 11 2.50 11.37 -31.97
C SER A 11 2.15 12.70 -31.30
N PRO A 12 0.87 12.92 -30.94
CA PRO A 12 0.46 14.17 -30.30
C PRO A 12 1.25 14.39 -29.00
N PRO A 13 1.64 15.65 -28.68
CA PRO A 13 2.43 15.95 -27.49
C PRO A 13 1.66 15.56 -26.22
N LEU A 14 2.39 15.06 -25.21
CA LEU A 14 1.80 14.67 -23.93
C LEU A 14 1.18 15.89 -23.21
N PRO A 15 0.00 15.72 -22.56
CA PRO A 15 -0.65 16.80 -21.82
C PRO A 15 0.26 17.38 -20.72
N PRO A 16 0.29 18.71 -20.52
CA PRO A 16 1.18 19.36 -19.56
C PRO A 16 0.65 19.35 -18.11
N SER A 17 -0.52 18.76 -17.86
CA SER A 17 -1.18 18.74 -16.54
C SER A 17 -1.94 17.43 -16.32
N LEU A 18 -2.34 17.16 -15.07
CA LEU A 18 -3.24 16.05 -14.71
C LEU A 18 -4.72 16.31 -15.04
N ASP A 19 -5.03 17.27 -15.92
CA ASP A 19 -6.42 17.51 -16.33
C ASP A 19 -6.96 16.29 -17.08
N LEU A 20 -7.88 15.57 -16.44
CA LEU A 20 -8.47 14.35 -16.97
C LEU A 20 -9.06 14.56 -18.37
N ASN A 21 -9.61 15.73 -18.68
CA ASN A 21 -10.20 15.96 -19.99
C ASN A 21 -9.16 15.94 -21.12
N LEU A 22 -7.95 16.42 -20.85
CA LEU A 22 -6.84 16.35 -21.82
C LEU A 22 -6.40 14.92 -22.07
N TRP A 23 -6.33 14.11 -21.01
CA TRP A 23 -5.95 12.70 -21.10
C TRP A 23 -7.03 11.82 -21.73
N LEU A 24 -8.31 12.13 -21.49
CA LEU A 24 -9.43 11.51 -22.21
C LEU A 24 -9.39 11.86 -23.69
N ALA A 25 -9.14 13.12 -24.06
CA ALA A 25 -9.01 13.53 -25.45
C ALA A 25 -7.83 12.81 -26.15
N LEU A 26 -6.67 12.72 -25.48
CA LEU A 26 -5.51 11.98 -25.96
C LEU A 26 -5.85 10.50 -26.19
N SER A 27 -6.51 9.88 -25.22
CA SER A 27 -6.89 8.46 -25.28
C SER A 27 -7.92 8.16 -26.38
N LEU A 28 -8.90 9.05 -26.59
CA LEU A 28 -9.86 8.94 -27.71
C LEU A 28 -9.18 9.07 -29.09
N ALA A 29 -8.07 9.79 -29.17
CA ALA A 29 -7.28 9.94 -30.40
C ALA A 29 -6.24 8.83 -30.60
N SER A 30 -6.11 7.91 -29.65
CA SER A 30 -5.13 6.82 -29.70
C SER A 30 -5.40 5.85 -30.84
N ARG A 31 -4.35 5.23 -31.36
CA ARG A 31 -4.46 4.14 -32.36
C ARG A 31 -4.93 2.83 -31.71
N GLU A 32 -4.68 2.66 -30.43
CA GLU A 32 -5.05 1.47 -29.67
C GLU A 32 -6.54 1.48 -29.31
N GLU A 33 -7.27 0.41 -29.68
CA GLU A 33 -8.71 0.27 -29.36
C GLU A 33 -8.94 0.30 -27.84
N ALA A 34 -8.06 -0.34 -27.07
CA ALA A 34 -8.19 -0.44 -25.62
C ALA A 34 -8.19 0.95 -24.95
N GLU A 35 -7.32 1.87 -25.38
CA GLU A 35 -7.25 3.23 -24.84
C GLU A 35 -8.51 4.04 -25.18
N ARG A 36 -9.00 3.93 -26.43
CA ARG A 36 -10.25 4.58 -26.84
C ARG A 36 -11.44 4.07 -26.04
N ARG A 37 -11.54 2.75 -25.83
CA ARG A 37 -12.62 2.14 -25.04
C ARG A 37 -12.58 2.53 -23.57
N LEU A 38 -11.41 2.60 -22.95
CA LEU A 38 -11.26 3.07 -21.57
C LEU A 38 -11.73 4.52 -21.42
N ALA A 39 -11.40 5.37 -22.39
CA ALA A 39 -11.85 6.76 -22.41
C ALA A 39 -13.36 6.88 -22.61
N LEU A 40 -13.96 6.09 -23.52
CA LEU A 40 -15.42 6.04 -23.70
C LEU A 40 -16.13 5.58 -22.41
N ASP A 41 -15.62 4.55 -21.74
CA ASP A 41 -16.18 4.07 -20.47
C ASP A 41 -16.07 5.15 -19.37
N GLU A 42 -14.94 5.84 -19.29
CA GLU A 42 -14.73 6.91 -18.30
C GLU A 42 -15.61 8.13 -18.57
N ILE A 43 -15.79 8.53 -19.84
CA ILE A 43 -16.69 9.60 -20.25
C ILE A 43 -18.13 9.26 -19.90
N GLY A 44 -18.55 8.02 -20.15
CA GLY A 44 -19.87 7.53 -19.77
C GLY A 44 -20.07 7.55 -18.25
N PHE A 45 -19.09 7.03 -17.51
CA PHE A 45 -19.13 6.97 -16.05
C PHE A 45 -19.20 8.36 -15.40
N GLN A 46 -18.39 9.30 -15.86
CA GLN A 46 -18.38 10.68 -15.33
C GLN A 46 -19.49 11.57 -15.90
N GLY A 47 -20.26 11.09 -16.87
CA GLY A 47 -21.31 11.86 -17.52
C GLY A 47 -20.76 13.03 -18.37
N LEU A 48 -19.59 12.87 -18.97
CA LEU A 48 -18.88 13.90 -19.74
C LEU A 48 -19.26 13.91 -21.24
N ALA A 49 -20.32 13.21 -21.64
CA ALA A 49 -20.70 13.06 -23.04
C ALA A 49 -20.93 14.40 -23.76
N ASP A 50 -21.38 15.44 -23.04
CA ASP A 50 -21.52 16.80 -23.60
C ASP A 50 -20.17 17.45 -23.94
N ALA A 51 -19.15 17.26 -23.10
CA ALA A 51 -17.83 17.87 -23.28
C ALA A 51 -17.04 17.25 -24.43
N PHE A 52 -17.38 16.02 -24.83
CA PHE A 52 -16.71 15.24 -25.87
C PHE A 52 -17.59 15.00 -27.10
N ALA A 53 -18.68 15.75 -27.27
CA ALA A 53 -19.68 15.49 -28.31
C ALA A 53 -19.09 15.34 -29.72
N ASP A 54 -18.17 16.24 -30.11
CA ASP A 54 -17.56 16.23 -31.44
C ASP A 54 -16.59 15.06 -31.63
N GLN A 55 -15.86 14.67 -30.58
CA GLN A 55 -15.01 13.48 -30.59
C GLN A 55 -15.84 12.20 -30.66
N LEU A 56 -16.92 12.12 -29.87
CA LEU A 56 -17.84 10.99 -29.84
C LEU A 56 -18.53 10.80 -31.20
N GLN A 57 -18.96 11.89 -31.85
CA GLN A 57 -19.58 11.83 -33.18
C GLN A 57 -18.59 11.29 -34.22
N ARG A 58 -17.35 11.79 -34.24
CA ARG A 58 -16.30 11.29 -35.13
C ARG A 58 -16.01 9.80 -34.93
N LEU A 59 -15.97 9.34 -33.68
CA LEU A 59 -15.76 7.92 -33.37
C LEU A 59 -16.97 7.07 -33.78
N ALA A 60 -18.20 7.53 -33.54
CA ALA A 60 -19.40 6.84 -33.97
C ALA A 60 -19.44 6.63 -35.49
N ASP A 61 -19.02 7.63 -36.27
CA ASP A 61 -19.09 7.60 -37.73
C ASP A 61 -17.92 6.86 -38.39
N HIS A 62 -16.71 6.92 -37.80
CA HIS A 62 -15.48 6.58 -38.52
C HIS A 62 -14.45 5.75 -37.73
N ASP A 63 -14.69 5.36 -36.47
CA ASP A 63 -13.73 4.51 -35.74
C ASP A 63 -13.59 3.16 -36.45
N PRO A 64 -12.38 2.62 -36.64
CA PRO A 64 -12.20 1.30 -37.25
C PRO A 64 -12.82 0.16 -36.42
N ALA A 65 -12.85 0.28 -35.10
CA ALA A 65 -13.38 -0.74 -34.19
C ALA A 65 -14.89 -0.57 -33.97
N GLU A 66 -15.65 -1.63 -34.27
CA GLU A 66 -17.11 -1.64 -34.13
C GLU A 66 -17.56 -1.42 -32.68
N ALA A 67 -16.84 -1.98 -31.71
CA ALA A 67 -17.10 -1.79 -30.29
C ALA A 67 -17.06 -0.32 -29.87
N CYS A 68 -16.07 0.44 -30.38
CA CYS A 68 -15.94 1.89 -30.13
C CYS A 68 -17.09 2.67 -30.77
N ARG A 69 -17.43 2.37 -32.03
CA ARG A 69 -18.55 3.01 -32.74
C ARG A 69 -19.85 2.83 -31.95
N ASN A 70 -20.19 1.59 -31.63
CA ASN A 70 -21.42 1.24 -30.91
C ASN A 70 -21.49 1.89 -29.52
N PHE A 71 -20.36 1.98 -28.80
CA PHE A 71 -20.33 2.65 -27.50
C PHE A 71 -20.49 4.17 -27.65
N ALA A 72 -19.78 4.81 -28.57
CA ALA A 72 -19.93 6.24 -28.83
C ALA A 72 -21.37 6.62 -29.24
N THR A 73 -22.01 5.82 -30.11
CA THR A 73 -23.43 5.99 -30.47
C THR A 73 -24.35 5.86 -29.25
N ARG A 74 -24.10 4.89 -28.36
CA ARG A 74 -24.89 4.75 -27.11
C ARG A 74 -24.75 5.97 -26.20
N LEU A 75 -23.54 6.50 -26.03
CA LEU A 75 -23.31 7.71 -25.22
C LEU A 75 -24.03 8.93 -25.82
N LEU A 76 -24.00 9.10 -27.14
CA LEU A 76 -24.71 10.16 -27.85
C LEU A 76 -26.24 10.02 -27.78
N ALA A 77 -26.77 8.79 -27.83
CA ALA A 77 -28.19 8.53 -27.63
C ALA A 77 -28.64 8.80 -26.18
N GLY A 78 -27.82 8.43 -25.20
CA GLY A 78 -28.06 8.71 -23.78
C GLY A 78 -28.11 10.22 -23.47
N ARG A 79 -27.27 11.02 -24.14
CA ARG A 79 -27.29 12.49 -24.08
C ARG A 79 -28.64 13.08 -24.51
N GLN A 80 -29.28 12.50 -25.53
CA GLN A 80 -30.58 12.98 -26.02
C GLN A 80 -31.73 12.61 -25.06
N LYS A 81 -31.66 11.45 -24.40
CA LYS A 81 -32.65 11.02 -23.39
C LYS A 81 -32.55 11.79 -22.07
N ALA A 82 -31.33 12.12 -21.61
CA ALA A 82 -31.10 12.84 -20.36
C ALA A 82 -31.61 14.31 -20.36
N LYS A 83 -31.95 14.87 -21.53
CA LYS A 83 -32.54 16.22 -21.67
C LYS A 83 -34.07 16.27 -21.50
N ALA A 84 -34.74 15.13 -21.36
CA ALA A 84 -36.19 15.07 -21.15
C ALA A 84 -36.52 14.97 -19.65
N ASP A 85 -36.28 16.06 -18.90
CA ASP A 85 -36.64 16.11 -17.48
C ASP A 85 -38.11 16.48 -17.30
N ARG A 86 -38.90 15.56 -16.72
CA ARG A 86 -40.20 15.85 -16.11
C ARG A 86 -40.11 15.73 -14.60
N THR A 87 -40.80 16.64 -13.92
CA THR A 87 -41.01 16.67 -12.47
C THR A 87 -41.83 15.44 -12.04
N VAL A 88 -41.32 14.66 -11.09
CA VAL A 88 -42.00 13.47 -10.55
C VAL A 88 -42.39 13.74 -9.10
N GLU A 89 -43.67 13.55 -8.78
CA GLU A 89 -44.20 13.69 -7.42
C GLU A 89 -43.81 12.50 -6.53
N LYS A 90 -43.85 12.70 -5.20
CA LYS A 90 -43.51 11.68 -4.18
C LYS A 90 -44.57 10.57 -4.19
N ILE A 91 -44.18 9.33 -4.44
CA ILE A 91 -45.09 8.17 -4.53
C ILE A 91 -44.54 6.99 -3.73
N GLU A 92 -45.41 6.27 -3.01
CA GLU A 92 -45.08 5.00 -2.34
C GLU A 92 -45.12 3.81 -3.34
N LEU A 93 -44.08 2.99 -3.34
CA LEU A 93 -43.83 1.91 -4.31
C LEU A 93 -44.46 0.56 -3.88
N SER A 94 -45.53 0.15 -4.57
CA SER A 94 -46.05 -1.23 -4.59
C SER A 94 -45.56 -1.99 -5.84
N PRO A 95 -45.67 -3.33 -5.90
CA PRO A 95 -45.30 -4.09 -7.10
C PRO A 95 -46.00 -3.61 -8.38
N GLU A 96 -47.31 -3.37 -8.31
CA GLU A 96 -48.13 -2.89 -9.43
C GLU A 96 -47.71 -1.48 -9.89
N ARG A 97 -47.43 -0.58 -8.94
CA ARG A 97 -46.95 0.77 -9.26
C ARG A 97 -45.55 0.76 -9.85
N THR A 98 -44.71 -0.17 -9.41
CA THR A 98 -43.36 -0.36 -9.98
C THR A 98 -43.46 -0.78 -11.44
N LYS A 99 -44.38 -1.68 -11.80
CA LYS A 99 -44.68 -2.03 -13.20
C LYS A 99 -45.19 -0.83 -14.00
N ALA A 100 -46.14 -0.07 -13.44
CA ALA A 100 -46.65 1.13 -14.10
C ALA A 100 -45.55 2.19 -14.33
N LEU A 101 -44.61 2.34 -13.38
CA LEU A 101 -43.47 3.25 -13.53
C LEU A 101 -42.44 2.76 -14.54
N LEU A 102 -42.27 1.44 -14.69
CA LEU A 102 -41.42 0.86 -15.73
C LEU A 102 -41.96 1.17 -17.13
N GLU A 103 -43.28 1.16 -17.32
CA GLU A 103 -43.91 1.57 -18.59
C GLU A 103 -43.64 3.04 -18.93
N MET A 104 -43.36 3.89 -17.92
CA MET A 104 -42.96 5.29 -18.09
C MET A 104 -41.45 5.48 -18.32
N GLY A 105 -40.63 4.44 -18.13
CA GLY A 105 -39.19 4.41 -18.37
C GLY A 105 -38.34 4.13 -17.12
N GLU A 106 -37.23 3.40 -17.31
CA GLU A 106 -36.31 2.95 -16.24
C GLU A 106 -35.71 4.11 -15.41
N ASP A 107 -35.35 5.23 -16.05
CA ASP A 107 -34.81 6.41 -15.35
C ASP A 107 -35.84 7.01 -14.37
N THR A 108 -37.12 7.00 -14.76
CA THR A 108 -38.22 7.46 -13.90
C THR A 108 -38.36 6.54 -12.69
N LEU A 109 -38.29 5.22 -12.90
CA LEU A 109 -38.32 4.25 -11.82
C LEU A 109 -37.16 4.46 -10.83
N GLN A 110 -35.92 4.55 -11.32
CA GLN A 110 -34.74 4.71 -10.45
C GLN A 110 -34.84 5.95 -9.55
N ARG A 111 -35.33 7.07 -10.08
CA ARG A 111 -35.56 8.30 -9.31
C ARG A 111 -36.61 8.10 -8.21
N VAL A 112 -37.75 7.47 -8.54
CA VAL A 112 -38.82 7.21 -7.55
C VAL A 112 -38.34 6.23 -6.49
N VAL A 113 -37.55 5.22 -6.85
CA VAL A 113 -36.92 4.28 -5.91
C VAL A 113 -35.99 5.03 -4.95
N GLN A 114 -35.10 5.89 -5.44
CA GLN A 114 -34.22 6.70 -4.58
C GLN A 114 -34.99 7.59 -3.61
N LEU A 115 -36.07 8.23 -4.06
CA LEU A 115 -36.94 9.05 -3.20
C LEU A 115 -37.66 8.19 -2.16
N SER A 116 -38.16 7.02 -2.56
CA SER A 116 -38.88 6.08 -1.69
C SER A 116 -37.97 5.48 -0.63
N LEU A 117 -36.68 5.29 -0.92
CA LEU A 117 -35.72 4.81 0.07
C LEU A 117 -35.48 5.80 1.22
N ARG A 118 -35.90 7.07 1.12
CA ARG A 118 -35.71 8.04 2.22
C ARG A 118 -36.65 7.82 3.41
N ARG A 119 -37.81 7.18 3.20
CA ARG A 119 -38.82 6.96 4.24
C ARG A 119 -39.30 5.50 4.20
N ALA A 120 -39.52 4.91 5.36
CA ALA A 120 -40.08 3.56 5.43
C ALA A 120 -41.48 3.51 4.80
N PRO A 121 -41.74 2.58 3.85
CA PRO A 121 -43.08 2.28 3.36
C PRO A 121 -43.99 1.77 4.49
N SER A 122 -45.31 1.76 4.25
CA SER A 122 -46.25 1.13 5.18
C SER A 122 -45.96 -0.38 5.34
N ALA A 123 -46.30 -0.94 6.50
CA ALA A 123 -46.13 -2.37 6.76
C ALA A 123 -46.88 -3.23 5.73
N GLU A 124 -48.09 -2.79 5.34
CA GLU A 124 -48.92 -3.42 4.31
C GLU A 124 -48.18 -3.50 2.96
N ILE A 125 -47.50 -2.43 2.54
CA ILE A 125 -46.73 -2.42 1.29
C ILE A 125 -45.59 -3.44 1.35
N LEU A 126 -44.88 -3.52 2.48
CA LEU A 126 -43.80 -4.50 2.65
C LEU A 126 -44.34 -5.94 2.65
N ASP A 127 -45.51 -6.19 3.24
CA ASP A 127 -46.16 -7.50 3.19
C ASP A 127 -46.61 -7.87 1.78
N THR A 128 -47.09 -6.91 0.99
CA THR A 128 -47.38 -7.11 -0.43
C THR A 128 -46.12 -7.49 -1.21
N TRP A 129 -44.98 -6.85 -0.95
CA TRP A 129 -43.70 -7.23 -1.57
C TRP A 129 -43.26 -8.65 -1.19
N ARG A 130 -43.41 -9.05 0.09
CA ARG A 130 -43.08 -10.42 0.54
C ARG A 130 -43.90 -11.49 -0.20
N ALA A 131 -45.21 -11.25 -0.35
CA ALA A 131 -46.10 -12.18 -1.02
C ALA A 131 -45.84 -12.27 -2.53
N HIS A 132 -45.43 -11.15 -3.15
CA HIS A 132 -45.32 -11.04 -4.61
C HIS A 132 -43.94 -11.44 -5.17
N LEU A 133 -42.86 -11.28 -4.40
CA LEU A 133 -41.49 -11.42 -4.90
C LEU A 133 -41.19 -12.78 -5.55
N LEU A 134 -41.59 -13.89 -4.93
CA LEU A 134 -41.26 -15.24 -5.43
C LEU A 134 -42.01 -15.62 -6.72
N GLY A 135 -43.09 -14.91 -7.05
CA GLY A 135 -43.88 -15.12 -8.27
C GLY A 135 -43.63 -14.07 -9.36
N GLU A 136 -42.73 -13.11 -9.14
CA GLU A 136 -42.41 -12.07 -10.12
C GLU A 136 -41.33 -12.54 -11.10
N GLU A 137 -41.51 -12.22 -12.38
CA GLU A 137 -40.55 -12.55 -13.44
C GLU A 137 -39.76 -11.33 -13.91
N ASN A 138 -40.29 -10.11 -13.71
CA ASN A 138 -39.64 -8.89 -14.17
C ASN A 138 -38.42 -8.53 -13.29
N PRO A 139 -37.18 -8.51 -13.84
CA PRO A 139 -35.97 -8.28 -13.06
C PRO A 139 -35.93 -6.93 -12.34
N GLU A 140 -36.44 -5.86 -12.95
CA GLU A 140 -36.44 -4.54 -12.36
C GLU A 140 -37.41 -4.46 -11.16
N VAL A 141 -38.57 -5.11 -11.27
CA VAL A 141 -39.54 -5.21 -10.17
C VAL A 141 -38.98 -6.02 -9.01
N ILE A 142 -38.34 -7.16 -9.30
CA ILE A 142 -37.66 -7.99 -8.30
C ILE A 142 -36.57 -7.17 -7.59
N GLY A 143 -35.73 -6.46 -8.35
CA GLY A 143 -34.65 -5.63 -7.82
C GLY A 143 -35.15 -4.55 -6.85
N VAL A 144 -36.25 -3.87 -7.19
CA VAL A 144 -36.88 -2.86 -6.30
C VAL A 144 -37.40 -3.50 -5.02
N GLY A 145 -38.13 -4.60 -5.12
CA GLY A 145 -38.67 -5.31 -3.96
C GLY A 145 -37.58 -5.78 -3.00
N LEU A 146 -36.53 -6.41 -3.52
CA LEU A 146 -35.38 -6.84 -2.73
C LEU A 146 -34.66 -5.66 -2.07
N THR A 147 -34.49 -4.53 -2.77
CA THR A 147 -33.86 -3.32 -2.23
C THR A 147 -34.69 -2.70 -1.09
N LEU A 148 -36.01 -2.65 -1.24
CA LEU A 148 -36.91 -2.17 -0.19
C LEU A 148 -36.86 -3.06 1.06
N LEU A 149 -36.87 -4.39 0.88
CA LEU A 149 -36.74 -5.33 2.00
C LEU A 149 -35.34 -5.27 2.62
N ALA A 150 -34.28 -5.04 1.85
CA ALA A 150 -32.92 -4.89 2.39
C ALA A 150 -32.84 -3.68 3.33
N ARG A 151 -33.54 -2.58 3.00
CA ARG A 151 -33.54 -1.37 3.83
C ARG A 151 -34.53 -1.45 5.00
N PHE A 152 -35.78 -1.85 4.74
CA PHE A 152 -36.89 -1.74 5.70
C PHE A 152 -37.49 -3.06 6.16
N GLY A 153 -37.02 -4.19 5.62
CA GLY A 153 -37.48 -5.53 5.98
C GLY A 153 -37.00 -6.02 7.35
N ARG A 154 -37.47 -7.22 7.70
CA ARG A 154 -37.18 -7.96 8.93
C ARG A 154 -36.07 -9.01 8.68
N PRO A 155 -35.42 -9.55 9.73
CA PRO A 155 -34.40 -10.60 9.58
C PRO A 155 -34.84 -11.81 8.75
N ASP A 156 -36.10 -12.23 8.90
CA ASP A 156 -36.68 -13.39 8.19
C ASP A 156 -36.74 -13.17 6.66
N ASP A 157 -36.77 -11.92 6.21
CA ASP A 157 -36.83 -11.57 4.78
C ASP A 157 -35.54 -11.99 4.06
N ALA A 158 -34.44 -12.23 4.78
CA ALA A 158 -33.18 -12.74 4.19
C ALA A 158 -33.37 -14.06 3.42
N GLY A 159 -34.34 -14.90 3.83
CA GLY A 159 -34.66 -16.14 3.13
C GLY A 159 -35.15 -15.92 1.70
N LEU A 160 -35.81 -14.78 1.43
CA LEU A 160 -36.35 -14.44 0.11
C LEU A 160 -35.27 -14.12 -0.92
N ALA A 161 -34.04 -13.81 -0.49
CA ALA A 161 -32.94 -13.47 -1.39
C ALA A 161 -32.29 -14.68 -2.09
N LEU A 162 -32.37 -15.87 -1.50
CA LEU A 162 -31.61 -17.04 -1.98
C LEU A 162 -32.03 -17.52 -3.36
N PRO A 163 -33.33 -17.60 -3.72
CA PRO A 163 -33.74 -17.98 -5.07
C PRO A 163 -33.19 -17.04 -6.14
N PHE A 164 -32.89 -15.80 -5.77
CA PHE A 164 -32.36 -14.76 -6.67
C PHE A 164 -30.83 -14.68 -6.69
N SER A 165 -30.13 -15.52 -5.92
CA SER A 165 -28.66 -15.51 -5.82
C SER A 165 -27.95 -15.93 -7.13
N THR A 166 -28.63 -16.67 -8.01
CA THR A 166 -28.12 -17.11 -9.31
C THR A 166 -28.96 -16.54 -10.47
N HIS A 167 -29.65 -15.43 -10.24
CA HIS A 167 -30.51 -14.81 -11.24
C HIS A 167 -29.69 -14.24 -12.42
N ALA A 168 -30.26 -14.26 -13.64
CA ALA A 168 -29.54 -13.81 -14.84
C ALA A 168 -29.25 -12.30 -14.86
N SER A 169 -30.07 -11.49 -14.21
CA SER A 169 -29.85 -10.05 -14.04
C SER A 169 -28.90 -9.75 -12.88
N THR A 170 -27.78 -9.10 -13.20
CA THR A 170 -26.79 -8.58 -12.25
C THR A 170 -27.40 -7.65 -11.19
N GLY A 171 -28.39 -6.84 -11.57
CA GLY A 171 -29.08 -5.93 -10.64
C GLY A 171 -29.85 -6.68 -9.55
N VAL A 172 -30.52 -7.77 -9.92
CA VAL A 172 -31.26 -8.64 -8.98
C VAL A 172 -30.31 -9.33 -8.01
N VAL A 173 -29.20 -9.89 -8.51
CA VAL A 173 -28.20 -10.56 -7.67
C VAL A 173 -27.59 -9.58 -6.66
N ARG A 174 -27.29 -8.34 -7.06
CA ARG A 174 -26.79 -7.30 -6.15
C ARG A 174 -27.81 -6.92 -5.06
N ALA A 175 -29.08 -6.80 -5.43
CA ALA A 175 -30.15 -6.54 -4.47
C ALA A 175 -30.37 -7.72 -3.50
N ALA A 176 -30.22 -8.96 -3.99
CA ALA A 176 -30.25 -10.16 -3.16
C ALA A 176 -29.06 -10.19 -2.17
N ILE A 177 -27.85 -9.86 -2.62
CA ILE A 177 -26.67 -9.69 -1.77
C ILE A 177 -26.93 -8.62 -0.69
N ASP A 178 -27.52 -7.48 -1.06
CA ASP A 178 -27.85 -6.41 -0.11
C ASP A 178 -28.83 -6.88 0.97
N LEU A 179 -29.87 -7.62 0.58
CA LEU A 179 -30.85 -8.18 1.51
C LEU A 179 -30.22 -9.20 2.46
N LEU A 180 -29.41 -10.14 1.95
CA LEU A 180 -28.68 -11.12 2.76
C LEU A 180 -27.76 -10.43 3.76
N HIS A 181 -26.91 -9.51 3.27
CA HIS A 181 -25.94 -8.79 4.10
C HIS A 181 -26.61 -7.96 5.20
N ALA A 182 -27.69 -7.26 4.87
CA ALA A 182 -28.37 -6.36 5.80
C ALA A 182 -29.21 -7.08 6.86
N LYS A 183 -29.82 -8.23 6.51
CA LYS A 183 -30.82 -8.91 7.38
C LYS A 183 -30.30 -10.20 8.01
N ASN A 184 -29.34 -10.88 7.41
CA ASN A 184 -28.73 -12.08 7.97
C ASN A 184 -27.22 -12.19 7.57
N PRO A 185 -26.33 -11.50 8.29
CA PRO A 185 -24.89 -11.49 7.99
C PRO A 185 -24.23 -12.86 8.04
N ASP A 186 -24.69 -13.77 8.89
CA ASP A 186 -24.11 -15.12 9.01
C ASP A 186 -24.42 -15.95 7.77
N ARG A 187 -25.67 -15.92 7.30
CA ARG A 187 -26.07 -16.54 6.04
C ARG A 187 -25.38 -15.91 4.82
N PHE A 188 -25.11 -14.60 4.87
CA PHE A 188 -24.29 -13.95 3.85
C PHE A 188 -22.87 -14.54 3.85
N LYS A 189 -22.20 -14.70 5.01
CA LYS A 189 -20.86 -15.29 5.09
C LYS A 189 -20.80 -16.74 4.58
N GLU A 190 -21.85 -17.53 4.80
CA GLU A 190 -21.95 -18.90 4.27
C GLU A 190 -22.01 -18.93 2.73
N THR A 191 -22.69 -17.94 2.14
CA THR A 191 -22.94 -17.88 0.69
C THR A 191 -21.95 -17.00 -0.07
N ILE A 192 -21.16 -16.16 0.61
CA ILE A 192 -20.33 -15.11 0.00
C ILE A 192 -19.34 -15.63 -1.05
N VAL A 193 -18.81 -16.85 -0.88
CA VAL A 193 -17.87 -17.47 -1.81
C VAL A 193 -18.45 -17.51 -3.23
N GLN A 194 -19.73 -17.87 -3.36
CA GLN A 194 -20.38 -17.97 -4.67
C GLN A 194 -20.36 -16.62 -5.41
N PHE A 195 -20.55 -15.52 -4.66
CA PHE A 195 -20.58 -14.18 -5.21
C PHE A 195 -19.17 -13.62 -5.47
N LEU A 196 -18.18 -13.98 -4.66
CA LEU A 196 -16.76 -13.66 -4.90
C LEU A 196 -16.21 -14.37 -6.14
N THR A 197 -16.80 -15.51 -6.54
CA THR A 197 -16.44 -16.28 -7.73
C THR A 197 -17.40 -16.13 -8.92
N ALA A 198 -18.32 -15.15 -8.84
CA ALA A 198 -19.27 -14.89 -9.91
C ALA A 198 -18.53 -14.48 -11.20
N ASP A 199 -19.05 -14.90 -12.36
CA ASP A 199 -18.48 -14.53 -13.67
C ASP A 199 -18.64 -13.03 -13.95
N ASP A 200 -19.69 -12.42 -13.41
CA ASP A 200 -19.95 -10.99 -13.53
C ASP A 200 -19.06 -10.19 -12.56
N LEU A 201 -18.29 -9.23 -13.12
CA LEU A 201 -17.39 -8.38 -12.36
C LEU A 201 -18.12 -7.45 -11.39
N GLU A 202 -19.29 -6.92 -11.75
CA GLU A 202 -20.06 -6.01 -10.91
C GLU A 202 -20.62 -6.74 -9.68
N VAL A 203 -21.02 -8.02 -9.83
CA VAL A 203 -21.38 -8.87 -8.68
C VAL A 203 -20.18 -9.06 -7.74
N ARG A 204 -19.00 -9.37 -8.29
CA ARG A 204 -17.77 -9.55 -7.48
C ARG A 204 -17.38 -8.26 -6.75
N LEU A 205 -17.32 -7.12 -7.45
CA LEU A 205 -16.98 -5.83 -6.86
C LEU A 205 -17.98 -5.42 -5.78
N HIS A 206 -19.28 -5.60 -6.03
CA HIS A 206 -20.33 -5.35 -5.03
C HIS A 206 -20.15 -6.24 -3.80
N THR A 207 -19.79 -7.51 -4.00
CA THR A 207 -19.52 -8.47 -2.92
C THR A 207 -18.27 -8.10 -2.12
N ILE A 208 -17.18 -7.70 -2.78
CA ILE A 208 -15.95 -7.22 -2.13
C ILE A 208 -16.27 -5.98 -1.27
N ARG A 209 -17.13 -5.08 -1.76
CA ARG A 209 -17.60 -3.93 -0.99
C ARG A 209 -18.36 -4.33 0.27
N LYS A 210 -19.15 -5.41 0.24
CA LYS A 210 -19.83 -5.97 1.42
C LYS A 210 -18.88 -6.71 2.36
N LEU A 211 -17.93 -7.47 1.81
CA LEU A 211 -16.87 -8.12 2.58
C LEU A 211 -16.11 -7.09 3.42
N ARG A 212 -15.80 -5.93 2.84
CA ARG A 212 -15.07 -4.85 3.51
C ARG A 212 -15.72 -4.37 4.82
N THR A 213 -17.04 -4.51 4.99
CA THR A 213 -17.72 -4.04 6.21
C THR A 213 -17.42 -4.89 7.45
N PHE A 214 -16.91 -6.12 7.28
CA PHE A 214 -16.54 -7.00 8.40
C PHE A 214 -15.16 -7.66 8.26
N ASP A 215 -14.59 -7.72 7.05
CA ASP A 215 -13.23 -8.19 6.80
C ASP A 215 -12.52 -7.30 5.74
N PRO A 216 -12.09 -6.08 6.13
CA PRO A 216 -11.46 -5.13 5.22
C PRO A 216 -10.12 -5.63 4.66
N ARG A 217 -9.39 -6.46 5.41
CA ARG A 217 -8.09 -7.00 4.98
C ARG A 217 -8.27 -8.00 3.85
N GLU A 218 -9.22 -8.92 3.98
CA GLU A 218 -9.49 -9.89 2.93
C GLU A 218 -10.05 -9.20 1.68
N ALA A 219 -10.93 -8.21 1.85
CA ALA A 219 -11.43 -7.39 0.74
C ALA A 219 -10.30 -6.69 -0.03
N GLN A 220 -9.27 -6.19 0.65
CA GLN A 220 -8.09 -5.61 0.00
C GLN A 220 -7.28 -6.63 -0.81
N VAL A 221 -7.23 -7.89 -0.39
CA VAL A 221 -6.55 -8.96 -1.16
C VAL A 221 -7.28 -9.21 -2.48
N TYR A 222 -8.61 -9.34 -2.44
CA TYR A 222 -9.43 -9.45 -3.65
C TYR A 222 -9.26 -8.21 -4.56
N LEU A 223 -9.30 -7.00 -3.98
CA LEU A 223 -9.16 -5.77 -4.75
C LEU A 223 -7.76 -5.65 -5.40
N ARG A 224 -6.69 -6.01 -4.67
CA ARG A 224 -5.32 -6.08 -5.21
C ARG A 224 -5.22 -7.03 -6.40
N SER A 225 -5.91 -8.18 -6.33
CA SER A 225 -5.98 -9.14 -7.43
C SER A 225 -6.61 -8.51 -8.68
N LEU A 226 -7.72 -7.78 -8.53
CA LEU A 226 -8.41 -7.13 -9.65
C LEU A 226 -7.61 -5.95 -10.22
N LEU A 227 -6.90 -5.19 -9.37
CA LEU A 227 -5.98 -4.13 -9.78
C LEU A 227 -4.76 -4.66 -10.56
N SER A 228 -4.44 -5.95 -10.41
CA SER A 228 -3.33 -6.60 -11.13
C SER A 228 -3.80 -7.45 -12.32
N ALA A 229 -5.09 -7.38 -12.67
CA ALA A 229 -5.67 -8.16 -13.75
C ALA A 229 -5.06 -7.77 -15.11
N ARG A 230 -4.91 -8.74 -16.02
CA ARG A 230 -4.39 -8.47 -17.38
C ARG A 230 -5.31 -7.54 -18.18
N ASN A 231 -6.62 -7.71 -18.01
CA ASN A 231 -7.62 -6.90 -18.69
C ASN A 231 -7.70 -5.49 -18.07
N PRO A 232 -7.43 -4.42 -18.84
CA PRO A 232 -7.43 -3.06 -18.32
C PRO A 232 -8.82 -2.55 -17.90
N PHE A 233 -9.91 -3.09 -18.45
CA PHE A 233 -11.28 -2.73 -18.03
C PHE A 233 -11.58 -3.23 -16.63
N ILE A 234 -11.06 -4.41 -16.25
CA ILE A 234 -11.15 -4.92 -14.86
C ILE A 234 -10.36 -4.00 -13.93
N ARG A 235 -9.13 -3.62 -14.31
CA ARG A 235 -8.31 -2.69 -13.52
C ARG A 235 -8.97 -1.33 -13.34
N GLN A 236 -9.59 -0.77 -14.38
CA GLN A 236 -10.34 0.50 -14.30
C GLN A 236 -11.49 0.40 -13.29
N ARG A 237 -12.26 -0.68 -13.32
CA ARG A 237 -13.40 -0.88 -12.39
C ARG A 237 -12.92 -1.11 -10.96
N ALA A 238 -11.85 -1.88 -10.76
CA ALA A 238 -11.20 -2.05 -9.47
C ALA A 238 -10.64 -0.74 -8.92
N LEU A 239 -10.05 0.12 -9.78
CA LEU A 239 -9.55 1.44 -9.40
C LEU A 239 -10.70 2.36 -8.93
N ARG A 240 -11.88 2.26 -9.56
CA ARG A 240 -13.09 2.98 -9.11
C ARG A 240 -13.57 2.49 -7.74
N GLU A 241 -13.54 1.19 -7.48
CA GLU A 241 -13.82 0.69 -6.12
C GLU A 241 -12.77 1.14 -5.10
N LEU A 242 -11.50 1.23 -5.50
CA LEU A 242 -10.42 1.71 -4.63
C LEU A 242 -10.64 3.16 -4.20
N LEU A 243 -11.20 4.02 -5.06
CA LEU A 243 -11.58 5.40 -4.72
C LEU A 243 -12.60 5.49 -3.57
N LEU A 244 -13.36 4.42 -3.32
CA LEU A 244 -14.34 4.34 -2.23
C LEU A 244 -13.72 3.80 -0.94
N VAL A 245 -12.42 3.46 -0.93
CA VAL A 245 -11.67 3.01 0.25
C VAL A 245 -10.97 4.23 0.88
N PRO A 246 -10.96 4.37 2.22
CA PRO A 246 -10.17 5.40 2.88
C PRO A 246 -8.71 5.42 2.39
N PHE A 247 -8.16 6.61 2.11
CA PHE A 247 -6.84 6.73 1.48
C PHE A 247 -5.73 6.10 2.33
N ASN A 248 -5.76 6.29 3.66
CA ASN A 248 -4.82 5.68 4.60
C ASN A 248 -4.80 4.14 4.56
N GLU A 249 -5.90 3.50 4.18
CA GLU A 249 -5.98 2.04 4.03
C GLU A 249 -5.57 1.55 2.62
N SER A 250 -5.54 2.45 1.64
CA SER A 250 -5.36 2.14 0.23
C SER A 250 -4.08 2.73 -0.37
N GLU A 251 -3.33 3.53 0.39
CA GLU A 251 -2.12 4.23 -0.06
C GLU A 251 -1.12 3.28 -0.70
N ALA A 252 -0.82 2.16 -0.04
CA ALA A 252 0.12 1.15 -0.57
C ALA A 252 -0.37 0.52 -1.89
N LEU A 253 -1.69 0.35 -2.05
CA LEU A 253 -2.26 -0.16 -3.30
C LEU A 253 -2.13 0.88 -4.43
N TYR A 254 -2.34 2.17 -4.13
CA TYR A 254 -2.13 3.25 -5.11
C TYR A 254 -0.66 3.37 -5.54
N LEU A 255 0.28 3.32 -4.59
CA LEU A 255 1.72 3.39 -4.90
C LEU A 255 2.18 2.19 -5.73
N ALA A 256 1.74 0.98 -5.37
CA ALA A 256 2.02 -0.23 -6.15
C ALA A 256 1.41 -0.15 -7.56
N TYR A 257 0.17 0.34 -7.67
CA TYR A 257 -0.51 0.51 -8.95
C TYR A 257 0.21 1.53 -9.84
N LEU A 258 0.61 2.69 -9.30
CA LEU A 258 1.37 3.72 -10.01
C LEU A 258 2.74 3.22 -10.49
N ALA A 259 3.37 2.31 -9.75
CA ALA A 259 4.64 1.71 -10.15
C ALA A 259 4.48 0.71 -11.32
N ALA A 260 3.37 -0.03 -11.35
CA ALA A 260 3.19 -1.14 -12.28
C ALA A 260 2.35 -0.81 -13.53
N GLU A 261 1.36 0.09 -13.42
CA GLU A 261 0.38 0.32 -14.48
C GLU A 261 1.02 0.91 -15.75
N PRO A 262 0.82 0.28 -16.91
CA PRO A 262 1.36 0.78 -18.18
C PRO A 262 0.47 1.83 -18.86
N LEU A 263 -0.85 1.82 -18.62
CA LEU A 263 -1.77 2.66 -19.40
C LEU A 263 -1.85 4.09 -18.86
N PRO A 264 -1.60 5.12 -19.70
CA PRO A 264 -1.58 6.52 -19.28
C PRO A 264 -2.85 6.99 -18.57
N LEU A 265 -4.03 6.66 -19.12
CA LEU A 265 -5.30 7.10 -18.54
C LEU A 265 -5.53 6.53 -17.13
N LEU A 266 -5.17 5.26 -16.92
CA LEU A 266 -5.32 4.62 -15.61
C LEU A 266 -4.31 5.15 -14.58
N LEU A 267 -3.08 5.47 -15.01
CA LEU A 267 -2.10 6.18 -14.20
C LEU A 267 -2.58 7.57 -13.80
N VAL A 268 -3.23 8.30 -14.71
CA VAL A 268 -3.79 9.63 -14.43
C VAL A 268 -4.91 9.53 -13.40
N LEU A 269 -5.82 8.56 -13.54
CA LEU A 269 -6.91 8.34 -12.57
C LEU A 269 -6.36 8.01 -11.17
N ALA A 270 -5.40 7.08 -11.07
CA ALA A 270 -4.77 6.71 -9.81
C ALA A 270 -3.95 7.89 -9.23
N GLY A 271 -3.18 8.57 -10.06
CA GLY A 271 -2.36 9.72 -9.68
C GLY A 271 -3.18 10.91 -9.21
N SER A 272 -4.35 11.13 -9.82
CA SER A 272 -5.31 12.17 -9.41
C SER A 272 -5.89 11.84 -8.03
N ALA A 273 -6.24 10.57 -7.79
CA ALA A 273 -6.71 10.11 -6.49
C ALA A 273 -5.67 10.36 -5.38
N VAL A 274 -4.41 10.03 -5.65
CA VAL A 274 -3.28 10.29 -4.75
C VAL A 274 -3.09 11.79 -4.52
N ALA A 275 -3.16 12.60 -5.57
CA ALA A 275 -3.00 14.05 -5.48
C ALA A 275 -4.13 14.76 -4.70
N MET A 276 -5.33 14.18 -4.68
CA MET A 276 -6.46 14.66 -3.89
C MET A 276 -6.32 14.36 -2.38
N ASN A 277 -5.35 13.54 -1.99
CA ASN A 277 -5.09 13.15 -0.60
C ASN A 277 -3.66 13.55 -0.17
N PRO A 278 -3.37 14.86 -0.04
CA PRO A 278 -2.02 15.33 0.26
C PRO A 278 -1.56 14.91 1.66
N ALA A 279 -0.35 14.36 1.76
CA ALA A 279 0.33 14.05 3.01
C ALA A 279 1.83 14.43 2.92
N PRO A 280 2.48 14.90 4.02
CA PRO A 280 3.87 15.37 3.99
C PRO A 280 4.90 14.33 3.52
N GLU A 281 4.66 13.06 3.77
CA GLU A 281 5.51 11.93 3.41
C GLU A 281 5.31 11.43 1.97
N LEU A 282 4.18 11.77 1.35
CA LEU A 282 3.76 11.24 0.06
C LEU A 282 4.68 11.66 -1.10
N PRO A 283 5.21 12.91 -1.17
CA PRO A 283 6.19 13.28 -2.18
C PRO A 283 7.43 12.39 -2.16
N GLN A 284 7.95 12.05 -0.97
CA GLN A 284 9.11 11.17 -0.85
C GLN A 284 8.81 9.77 -1.41
N LYS A 285 7.66 9.18 -1.05
CA LYS A 285 7.23 7.86 -1.55
C LYS A 285 7.02 7.87 -3.06
N LEU A 286 6.45 8.95 -3.61
CA LEU A 286 6.25 9.11 -5.05
C LEU A 286 7.56 9.30 -5.82
N TYR A 287 8.57 9.95 -5.22
CA TYR A 287 9.90 10.03 -5.80
C TYR A 287 10.52 8.64 -5.97
N ASP A 288 10.32 7.73 -5.01
CA ASP A 288 10.79 6.34 -5.12
C ASP A 288 10.16 5.62 -6.34
N VAL A 289 8.86 5.84 -6.58
CA VAL A 289 8.16 5.32 -7.77
C VAL A 289 8.66 6.01 -9.05
N TYR A 290 8.88 7.32 -9.00
CA TYR A 290 9.35 8.14 -10.13
C TYR A 290 10.77 7.76 -10.58
N PHE A 291 11.69 7.44 -9.65
CA PHE A 291 13.07 7.06 -10.00
C PHE A 291 13.13 5.84 -10.93
N ALA A 292 12.17 4.91 -10.77
CA ALA A 292 12.02 3.73 -11.62
C ALA A 292 11.25 3.99 -12.91
N ALA A 293 10.54 5.12 -13.01
CA ALA A 293 9.69 5.42 -14.16
C ALA A 293 10.49 6.01 -15.34
N ARG A 294 9.96 5.82 -16.54
CA ARG A 294 10.48 6.36 -17.81
C ARG A 294 9.30 6.89 -18.64
N ASP A 295 9.61 7.70 -19.65
CA ASP A 295 8.69 8.18 -20.69
C ASP A 295 7.36 8.76 -20.16
N THR A 296 6.23 8.37 -20.74
CA THR A 296 4.88 8.83 -20.41
C THR A 296 4.55 8.65 -18.93
N ARG A 297 5.01 7.55 -18.30
CA ARG A 297 4.78 7.32 -16.87
C ARG A 297 5.62 8.25 -16.00
N ALA A 298 6.89 8.50 -16.36
CA ALA A 298 7.72 9.48 -15.64
C ALA A 298 7.09 10.88 -15.74
N HIS A 299 6.61 11.25 -16.92
CA HIS A 299 5.88 12.51 -17.13
C HIS A 299 4.63 12.60 -16.25
N ILE A 300 3.76 11.59 -16.26
CA ILE A 300 2.56 11.56 -15.40
C ILE A 300 2.94 11.64 -13.93
N LEU A 301 3.91 10.85 -13.46
CA LEU A 301 4.35 10.86 -12.06
C LEU A 301 4.94 12.21 -11.65
N GLN A 302 5.66 12.89 -12.54
CA GLN A 302 6.13 14.24 -12.30
C GLN A 302 4.95 15.22 -12.11
N LEU A 303 3.90 15.08 -12.93
CA LEU A 303 2.67 15.86 -12.76
C LEU A 303 1.93 15.52 -11.46
N VAL A 304 1.91 14.25 -11.04
CA VAL A 304 1.36 13.81 -9.75
C VAL A 304 2.14 14.42 -8.59
N ILE A 305 3.47 14.33 -8.60
CA ILE A 305 4.32 14.93 -7.57
C ILE A 305 4.09 16.45 -7.50
N ALA A 306 4.06 17.13 -8.65
CA ALA A 306 3.80 18.57 -8.72
C ALA A 306 2.43 18.93 -8.14
N GLN A 307 1.39 18.16 -8.47
CA GLN A 307 0.03 18.38 -7.98
C GLN A 307 -0.08 18.09 -6.47
N VAL A 308 0.57 17.04 -5.97
CA VAL A 308 0.64 16.73 -4.53
C VAL A 308 1.33 17.87 -3.79
N LEU A 309 2.48 18.36 -4.26
CA LEU A 309 3.17 19.49 -3.65
C LEU A 309 2.31 20.77 -3.65
N ALA A 310 1.59 21.03 -4.73
CA ALA A 310 0.63 22.13 -4.81
C ALA A 310 -0.53 21.95 -3.81
N ALA A 311 -1.05 20.73 -3.65
CA ALA A 311 -2.11 20.42 -2.71
C ALA A 311 -1.64 20.51 -1.25
N ILE A 312 -0.41 20.08 -0.93
CA ILE A 312 0.22 20.27 0.38
C ILE A 312 0.34 21.76 0.69
N LYS A 313 0.87 22.54 -0.25
CA LYS A 313 0.99 24.01 -0.10
C LYS A 313 -0.38 24.68 0.11
N ALA A 314 -1.40 24.27 -0.65
CA ALA A 314 -2.74 24.85 -0.57
C ALA A 314 -3.52 24.44 0.70
N SER A 315 -3.25 23.25 1.23
CA SER A 315 -3.95 22.70 2.41
C SER A 315 -3.39 23.22 3.74
N GLY A 316 -2.16 23.73 3.76
CA GLY A 316 -1.53 24.25 4.98
C GLY A 316 -1.24 23.17 6.02
N ILE A 317 -1.07 21.91 5.59
CA ILE A 317 -0.81 20.77 6.49
C ILE A 317 0.62 20.74 7.06
N LEU A 318 1.54 21.53 6.50
CA LEU A 318 2.94 21.58 6.95
C LEU A 318 3.06 22.44 8.21
N GLN A 319 3.86 21.97 9.16
CA GLN A 319 4.21 22.73 10.37
C GLN A 319 5.33 23.75 10.13
N GLU A 320 6.10 23.56 9.04
CA GLU A 320 7.21 24.41 8.63
C GLU A 320 6.91 25.16 7.32
N PRO A 321 7.67 26.22 6.99
CA PRO A 321 7.56 26.88 5.69
C PRO A 321 7.79 25.90 4.53
N VAL A 322 7.04 26.08 3.44
CA VAL A 322 7.08 25.19 2.26
C VAL A 322 8.49 25.15 1.65
N GLU A 323 9.20 26.27 1.67
CA GLU A 323 10.56 26.40 1.15
C GLU A 323 11.53 25.51 1.94
N THR A 324 11.45 25.53 3.28
CA THR A 324 12.26 24.69 4.17
C THR A 324 11.95 23.20 4.00
N TYR A 325 10.68 22.85 3.86
CA TYR A 325 10.25 21.48 3.54
C TYR A 325 10.84 20.99 2.21
N LEU A 326 10.78 21.81 1.16
CA LEU A 326 11.31 21.44 -0.16
C LEU A 326 12.84 21.28 -0.16
N GLU A 327 13.56 22.12 0.58
CA GLU A 327 15.01 21.97 0.77
C GLU A 327 15.35 20.69 1.53
N THR A 328 14.63 20.40 2.61
CA THR A 328 14.79 19.18 3.41
C THR A 328 14.49 17.93 2.59
N LEU A 329 13.42 17.96 1.78
CA LEU A 329 13.08 16.89 0.87
C LEU A 329 14.19 16.65 -0.16
N LYS A 330 14.70 17.71 -0.80
CA LYS A 330 15.81 17.61 -1.76
C LYS A 330 17.07 17.03 -1.10
N ALA A 331 17.45 17.52 0.07
CA ALA A 331 18.61 17.03 0.80
C ALA A 331 18.46 15.56 1.18
N THR A 332 17.26 15.16 1.64
CA THR A 332 16.94 13.78 2.01
C THR A 332 17.02 12.85 0.79
N LEU A 333 16.44 13.26 -0.34
CA LEU A 333 16.50 12.48 -1.59
C LEU A 333 17.92 12.35 -2.12
N GLN A 334 18.74 13.41 -2.07
CA GLN A 334 20.15 13.37 -2.47
C GLN A 334 20.98 12.47 -1.56
N LYS A 335 20.81 12.59 -0.24
CA LYS A 335 21.49 11.74 0.75
C LYS A 335 21.13 10.26 0.55
N ARG A 336 19.85 9.96 0.29
CA ARG A 336 19.37 8.60 0.04
C ARG A 336 19.92 8.02 -1.25
N LYS A 337 19.91 8.79 -2.35
CA LYS A 337 20.53 8.40 -3.63
C LYS A 337 22.01 8.08 -3.45
N LEU A 338 22.73 8.95 -2.74
CA LEU A 338 24.16 8.76 -2.46
C LEU A 338 24.40 7.51 -1.60
N TRP A 339 23.59 7.29 -0.55
CA TRP A 339 23.71 6.13 0.34
C TRP A 339 23.51 4.81 -0.40
N ILE A 340 22.46 4.67 -1.21
CA ILE A 340 22.18 3.46 -2.00
C ILE A 340 23.34 3.19 -2.97
N THR A 341 23.78 4.21 -3.69
CA THR A 341 24.87 4.10 -4.67
C THR A 341 26.19 3.69 -4.01
N THR A 342 26.48 4.26 -2.83
CA THR A 342 27.69 3.97 -2.03
C THR A 342 27.69 2.54 -1.51
N ARG A 343 26.58 2.06 -0.97
CA ARG A 343 26.47 0.72 -0.38
C ARG A 343 26.69 -0.39 -1.42
N ILE A 344 26.14 -0.22 -2.62
CA ILE A 344 26.36 -1.15 -3.73
C ILE A 344 27.84 -1.12 -4.14
N ALA A 345 28.38 0.08 -4.35
CA ALA A 345 29.76 0.24 -4.80
C ALA A 345 30.81 -0.26 -3.77
N LEU A 346 30.54 -0.18 -2.46
CA LEU A 346 31.44 -0.73 -1.43
C LEU A 346 31.57 -2.26 -1.53
N LYS A 347 30.49 -2.98 -1.84
CA LYS A 347 30.55 -4.44 -2.05
C LYS A 347 31.28 -4.80 -3.34
N ASP A 348 31.08 -4.00 -4.38
CA ASP A 348 31.72 -4.17 -5.68
C ASP A 348 33.23 -3.89 -5.64
N LEU A 349 33.74 -3.23 -4.60
CA LEU A 349 35.17 -2.91 -4.40
C LEU A 349 36.04 -4.15 -4.16
N ASP A 350 35.50 -5.21 -3.56
CA ASP A 350 36.21 -6.47 -3.30
C ASP A 350 35.93 -7.54 -4.38
N HIS A 351 35.25 -7.17 -5.45
CA HIS A 351 34.91 -8.09 -6.52
C HIS A 351 36.16 -8.63 -7.23
N ALA A 352 36.12 -9.88 -7.70
CA ALA A 352 37.26 -10.53 -8.36
C ALA A 352 37.64 -9.85 -9.68
N GLU A 353 36.65 -9.32 -10.41
CA GLU A 353 36.86 -8.63 -11.69
C GLU A 353 37.33 -7.17 -11.49
N PRO A 354 38.42 -6.74 -12.14
CA PRO A 354 38.94 -5.37 -12.04
C PRO A 354 37.97 -4.29 -12.52
N ASP A 355 37.18 -4.56 -13.58
CA ASP A 355 36.24 -3.59 -14.15
C ASP A 355 35.11 -3.22 -13.16
N THR A 356 34.64 -4.20 -12.38
CA THR A 356 33.66 -3.99 -11.31
C THR A 356 34.24 -3.12 -10.20
N ARG A 357 35.52 -3.33 -9.86
CA ARG A 357 36.23 -2.49 -8.88
C ARG A 357 36.43 -1.07 -9.39
N LEU A 358 36.73 -0.88 -10.68
CA LEU A 358 36.85 0.45 -11.30
C LEU A 358 35.52 1.20 -11.27
N ALA A 359 34.42 0.55 -11.66
CA ALA A 359 33.08 1.13 -11.60
C ALA A 359 32.64 1.44 -10.16
N ALA A 360 33.07 0.62 -9.20
CA ALA A 360 32.88 0.87 -7.78
C ALA A 360 33.63 2.13 -7.31
N ILE A 361 34.91 2.26 -7.65
CA ILE A 361 35.74 3.42 -7.28
C ILE A 361 35.15 4.72 -7.84
N ASP A 362 34.71 4.73 -9.11
CA ASP A 362 34.08 5.90 -9.74
C ASP A 362 32.81 6.35 -9.00
N LYS A 363 31.98 5.39 -8.56
CA LYS A 363 30.78 5.66 -7.77
C LYS A 363 31.11 6.14 -6.36
N LEU A 364 32.11 5.53 -5.71
CA LEU A 364 32.54 5.87 -4.34
C LEU A 364 33.24 7.22 -4.24
N ARG A 365 33.81 7.72 -5.34
CA ARG A 365 34.41 9.05 -5.41
C ARG A 365 33.44 10.16 -5.00
N GLN A 366 32.15 10.01 -5.32
CA GLN A 366 31.11 10.98 -4.94
C GLN A 366 30.75 10.95 -3.44
N ALA A 367 31.25 9.94 -2.72
CA ALA A 367 30.91 9.62 -1.34
C ALA A 367 32.13 9.67 -0.38
N LEU A 368 33.25 10.27 -0.82
CA LEU A 368 34.51 10.34 -0.04
C LEU A 368 34.38 11.05 1.31
N GLN A 369 33.34 11.85 1.50
CA GLN A 369 33.00 12.49 2.77
C GLN A 369 32.66 11.50 3.90
N PHE A 370 32.34 10.24 3.57
CA PHE A 370 32.08 9.21 4.58
C PHE A 370 33.38 8.48 4.95
N PRO A 371 33.77 8.45 6.24
CA PRO A 371 35.02 7.81 6.68
C PRO A 371 35.16 6.34 6.23
N LYS A 372 34.08 5.55 6.35
CA LYS A 372 34.03 4.15 5.90
C LYS A 372 34.38 3.97 4.42
N VAL A 373 34.03 4.94 3.57
CA VAL A 373 34.33 4.87 2.12
C VAL A 373 35.82 5.09 1.88
N ARG A 374 36.40 6.08 2.57
CA ARG A 374 37.84 6.35 2.47
C ARG A 374 38.68 5.18 2.99
N GLU A 375 38.31 4.64 4.15
CA GLU A 375 38.95 3.47 4.76
C GLU A 375 38.88 2.25 3.83
N ALA A 376 37.73 1.99 3.18
CA ALA A 376 37.59 0.89 2.24
C ALA A 376 38.47 1.07 0.99
N LEU A 377 38.53 2.28 0.43
CA LEU A 377 39.40 2.58 -0.71
C LEU A 377 40.89 2.44 -0.34
N GLU A 378 41.30 2.90 0.84
CA GLU A 378 42.68 2.77 1.34
C GLU A 378 43.07 1.32 1.66
N ALA A 379 42.15 0.54 2.26
CA ALA A 379 42.35 -0.88 2.51
C ALA A 379 42.50 -1.66 1.19
N ARG A 380 41.73 -1.29 0.16
CA ARG A 380 41.85 -1.89 -1.16
C ARG A 380 43.17 -1.52 -1.83
N ASP A 381 43.58 -0.25 -1.76
CA ASP A 381 44.85 0.25 -2.32
C ASP A 381 46.07 -0.53 -1.81
N ALA A 382 46.06 -0.92 -0.53
CA ALA A 382 47.13 -1.68 0.10
C ALA A 382 47.31 -3.12 -0.42
N VAL A 383 46.26 -3.72 -0.98
CA VAL A 383 46.24 -5.15 -1.40
C VAL A 383 46.07 -5.29 -2.92
N GLU A 384 45.76 -4.19 -3.63
CA GLU A 384 45.41 -4.23 -5.04
C GLU A 384 46.62 -4.51 -5.93
N THR A 385 46.55 -5.60 -6.69
CA THR A 385 47.62 -6.01 -7.59
C THR A 385 47.48 -5.38 -8.98
N VAL A 386 46.27 -4.97 -9.38
CA VAL A 386 45.98 -4.47 -10.73
C VAL A 386 46.30 -2.97 -10.84
N GLU A 387 47.21 -2.62 -11.75
CA GLU A 387 47.69 -1.24 -11.92
C GLU A 387 46.58 -0.24 -12.27
N GLU A 388 45.62 -0.60 -13.13
CA GLU A 388 44.52 0.30 -13.51
C GLU A 388 43.64 0.68 -12.31
N VAL A 389 43.44 -0.27 -11.40
CA VAL A 389 42.69 -0.05 -10.16
C VAL A 389 43.52 0.77 -9.17
N ARG A 390 44.83 0.54 -9.06
CA ARG A 390 45.73 1.39 -8.26
C ARG A 390 45.78 2.83 -8.75
N GLU A 391 45.78 3.07 -10.05
CA GLU A 391 45.69 4.42 -10.61
C GLU A 391 44.34 5.09 -10.29
N ALA A 392 43.23 4.37 -10.44
CA ALA A 392 41.90 4.89 -10.07
C ALA A 392 41.77 5.17 -8.57
N LEU A 393 42.34 4.32 -7.70
CA LEU A 393 42.42 4.54 -6.25
C LEU A 393 43.29 5.75 -5.92
N ALA A 394 44.45 5.90 -6.56
CA ALA A 394 45.31 7.06 -6.41
C ALA A 394 44.60 8.35 -6.85
N GLN A 395 43.81 8.31 -7.92
CA GLN A 395 43.01 9.44 -8.38
C GLN A 395 41.87 9.78 -7.41
N ALA A 396 41.14 8.77 -6.93
CA ALA A 396 40.06 8.94 -5.96
C ALA A 396 40.58 9.48 -4.61
N LEU A 397 41.78 9.08 -4.20
CA LEU A 397 42.45 9.54 -2.98
C LEU A 397 43.27 10.84 -3.17
N GLY A 398 43.25 11.43 -4.38
CA GLY A 398 43.84 12.74 -4.66
C GLY A 398 45.39 12.75 -4.73
N ARG A 399 46.01 11.69 -5.24
CA ARG A 399 47.48 11.50 -5.30
C ARG A 399 48.09 11.67 -6.71
N GLU A 400 47.42 12.34 -7.66
CA GLU A 400 47.88 12.45 -9.07
C GLU A 400 48.96 13.51 -9.37
N LYS A 401 49.73 13.28 -10.46
CA LYS A 401 50.88 14.09 -10.92
C LYS A 401 50.81 14.68 -12.35
N GLU A 402 49.79 14.44 -13.18
CA GLU A 402 49.68 15.06 -14.54
C GLU A 402 48.22 15.30 -14.97
N SER A 403 47.97 16.36 -15.77
CA SER A 403 46.63 16.75 -16.22
C SER A 403 46.36 16.40 -17.70
N PHE A 404 45.18 15.83 -17.97
CA PHE A 404 44.67 15.44 -19.29
C PHE A 404 43.43 16.28 -19.64
N THR A 405 43.28 16.74 -20.89
CA THR A 405 42.14 17.58 -21.32
C THR A 405 41.52 17.12 -22.66
N PRO A 406 40.21 17.39 -22.91
CA PRO A 406 39.55 17.02 -24.17
C PRO A 406 40.17 17.69 -25.41
N ALA A 407 40.60 18.94 -25.29
CA ALA A 407 41.27 19.67 -26.36
C ALA A 407 42.61 19.01 -26.76
N ALA A 408 43.39 18.54 -25.77
CA ALA A 408 44.64 17.83 -26.02
C ALA A 408 44.39 16.45 -26.65
N PHE A 409 43.33 15.74 -26.23
CA PHE A 409 42.92 14.50 -26.88
C PHE A 409 42.59 14.73 -28.36
N ARG A 410 41.78 15.74 -28.67
CA ARG A 410 41.39 16.09 -30.03
C ARG A 410 42.59 16.42 -30.92
N ALA A 411 43.54 17.20 -30.41
CA ALA A 411 44.75 17.56 -31.15
C ALA A 411 45.58 16.31 -31.52
N LYS A 412 45.80 15.41 -30.54
CA LYS A 412 46.61 14.19 -30.73
C LYS A 412 46.00 13.16 -31.67
N VAL A 413 44.67 13.11 -31.78
CA VAL A 413 44.02 12.24 -32.77
C VAL A 413 44.15 12.84 -34.16
N LYS A 414 44.05 14.16 -34.31
CA LYS A 414 44.19 14.86 -35.60
C LYS A 414 45.60 14.85 -36.15
N ASP A 415 46.62 14.95 -35.30
CA ASP A 415 48.03 14.85 -35.70
C ASP A 415 48.52 13.39 -35.79
N GLY A 416 47.67 12.41 -35.46
CA GLY A 416 47.97 10.98 -35.51
C GLY A 416 48.84 10.46 -34.37
N SER A 417 49.36 11.33 -33.49
CA SER A 417 50.24 10.93 -32.39
C SER A 417 49.54 10.09 -31.32
N PHE A 418 48.20 10.14 -31.24
CA PHE A 418 47.40 9.34 -30.30
C PHE A 418 47.66 7.83 -30.44
N TYR A 419 47.75 7.33 -31.68
CA TYR A 419 47.89 5.91 -31.95
C TYR A 419 49.29 5.36 -31.60
N ALA A 420 50.28 6.23 -31.46
CA ALA A 420 51.64 5.87 -31.05
C ALA A 420 51.84 5.87 -29.51
N LEU A 421 50.84 6.33 -28.75
CA LEU A 421 50.88 6.33 -27.29
C LEU A 421 50.66 4.93 -26.73
N GLU A 422 51.21 4.67 -25.55
CA GLU A 422 50.87 3.46 -24.80
C GLU A 422 49.36 3.40 -24.49
N PRO A 423 48.73 2.21 -24.50
CA PRO A 423 47.30 2.06 -24.24
C PRO A 423 46.83 2.71 -22.93
N LYS A 424 47.68 2.70 -21.88
CA LYS A 424 47.39 3.38 -20.61
C LYS A 424 47.18 4.90 -20.77
N VAL A 425 47.99 5.54 -21.62
CA VAL A 425 47.90 6.98 -21.88
C VAL A 425 46.72 7.26 -22.81
N GLN A 426 46.44 6.39 -23.77
CA GLN A 426 45.25 6.46 -24.62
C GLN A 426 43.97 6.44 -23.77
N LYS A 427 43.88 5.51 -22.80
CA LYS A 427 42.77 5.44 -21.83
C LYS A 427 42.57 6.75 -21.06
N LYS A 428 43.66 7.41 -20.61
CA LYS A 428 43.58 8.70 -19.92
C LYS A 428 43.01 9.82 -20.79
N PHE A 429 43.35 9.84 -22.08
CA PHE A 429 42.75 10.77 -23.02
C PHE A 429 41.26 10.47 -23.29
N VAL A 430 40.88 9.20 -23.46
CA VAL A 430 39.48 8.79 -23.60
C VAL A 430 38.67 9.15 -22.34
N ALA A 431 39.26 9.02 -21.16
CA ALA A 431 38.64 9.37 -19.88
C ALA A 431 38.34 10.87 -19.71
N THR A 432 38.90 11.75 -20.56
CA THR A 432 38.56 13.18 -20.56
C THR A 432 37.12 13.44 -21.02
N ILE A 433 36.48 12.49 -21.70
CA ILE A 433 35.05 12.51 -22.03
C ILE A 433 34.26 12.19 -20.75
N THR A 434 33.85 13.23 -20.04
CA THR A 434 33.20 13.11 -18.72
C THR A 434 31.72 13.50 -18.74
N ASP A 435 31.31 14.25 -19.75
CA ASP A 435 29.96 14.79 -19.90
C ASP A 435 29.59 14.99 -21.39
N GLU A 436 28.38 15.47 -21.64
CA GLU A 436 27.89 15.76 -22.98
C GLU A 436 28.67 16.89 -23.68
N GLY A 437 29.18 17.87 -22.93
CA GLY A 437 29.96 18.99 -23.48
C GLY A 437 31.33 18.54 -23.99
N SER A 438 32.07 17.81 -23.17
CA SER A 438 33.35 17.19 -23.54
C SER A 438 33.20 16.18 -24.67
N PHE A 439 32.09 15.43 -24.74
CA PHE A 439 31.77 14.58 -25.88
C PHE A 439 31.57 15.39 -27.17
N LEU A 440 30.80 16.49 -27.11
CA LEU A 440 30.58 17.38 -28.25
C LEU A 440 31.89 17.98 -28.78
N GLU A 441 32.83 18.33 -27.90
CA GLU A 441 34.14 18.87 -28.27
C GLU A 441 34.98 17.90 -29.10
N VAL A 442 34.87 16.59 -28.84
CA VAL A 442 35.63 15.54 -29.55
C VAL A 442 34.80 14.77 -30.57
N ARG A 443 33.52 15.14 -30.77
CA ARG A 443 32.58 14.39 -31.60
C ARG A 443 33.08 14.15 -33.03
N ASP A 444 33.82 15.09 -33.60
CA ASP A 444 34.34 15.01 -34.97
C ASP A 444 35.42 13.93 -35.13
N ILE A 445 36.10 13.54 -34.05
CA ILE A 445 37.16 12.53 -34.08
C ILE A 445 36.70 11.15 -33.59
N ILE A 446 35.60 11.04 -32.84
CA ILE A 446 35.12 9.77 -32.25
C ILE A 446 34.98 8.68 -33.31
N GLY A 447 34.35 8.98 -34.45
CA GLY A 447 34.16 7.99 -35.53
C GLY A 447 35.48 7.48 -36.12
N ILE A 448 36.52 8.31 -36.14
CA ILE A 448 37.87 7.94 -36.60
C ILE A 448 38.50 6.97 -35.59
N VAL A 449 38.44 7.33 -34.31
CA VAL A 449 39.03 6.55 -33.22
C VAL A 449 38.34 5.19 -33.08
N VAL A 450 37.02 5.12 -33.22
CA VAL A 450 36.23 3.88 -33.16
C VAL A 450 36.59 2.89 -34.27
N VAL A 451 36.88 3.40 -35.48
CA VAL A 451 37.19 2.54 -36.64
C VAL A 451 38.65 2.08 -36.62
N ALA A 452 39.52 2.79 -35.90
CA ALA A 452 40.92 2.45 -35.73
C ALA A 452 41.13 1.10 -35.01
N ASP A 453 42.29 0.50 -35.23
CA ASP A 453 42.71 -0.72 -34.55
C ASP A 453 43.27 -0.36 -33.17
N LEU A 454 42.41 -0.40 -32.16
CA LEU A 454 42.73 -0.04 -30.78
C LEU A 454 42.92 -1.28 -29.93
N ASP A 455 43.77 -1.17 -28.91
CA ASP A 455 43.82 -2.18 -27.85
C ASP A 455 42.42 -2.37 -27.23
N ARG A 456 42.09 -3.63 -26.91
CA ARG A 456 40.81 -4.05 -26.34
C ARG A 456 40.34 -3.14 -25.19
N GLY A 457 41.24 -2.78 -24.27
CA GLY A 457 40.89 -1.97 -23.11
C GLY A 457 40.53 -0.52 -23.46
N VAL A 458 41.18 0.04 -24.49
CA VAL A 458 40.91 1.41 -24.98
C VAL A 458 39.57 1.44 -25.72
N LEU A 459 39.31 0.41 -26.54
CA LEU A 459 38.04 0.27 -27.27
C LEU A 459 36.85 0.15 -26.32
N LEU A 460 36.93 -0.69 -25.29
CA LEU A 460 35.85 -0.85 -24.30
C LEU A 460 35.53 0.47 -23.59
N GLN A 461 36.58 1.18 -23.12
CA GLN A 461 36.39 2.46 -22.46
C GLN A 461 35.77 3.50 -23.39
N LEU A 462 36.18 3.52 -24.66
CA LEU A 462 35.60 4.41 -25.66
C LEU A 462 34.12 4.12 -25.90
N LEU A 463 33.75 2.84 -26.07
CA LEU A 463 32.36 2.41 -26.24
C LEU A 463 31.50 2.79 -25.02
N ASP A 464 32.03 2.65 -23.80
CA ASP A 464 31.36 3.08 -22.58
C ASP A 464 31.16 4.59 -22.52
N ARG A 465 32.15 5.40 -22.91
CA ARG A 465 32.02 6.86 -22.97
C ARG A 465 31.01 7.30 -24.04
N ILE A 466 30.97 6.62 -25.19
CA ILE A 466 29.95 6.83 -26.21
C ILE A 466 28.58 6.50 -25.62
N ALA A 467 28.40 5.31 -25.04
CA ALA A 467 27.14 4.91 -24.41
C ALA A 467 26.71 5.91 -23.32
N ALA A 468 27.62 6.46 -22.52
CA ALA A 468 27.28 7.41 -21.48
C ALA A 468 26.83 8.78 -22.03
N HIS A 469 27.51 9.35 -23.02
CA HIS A 469 27.47 10.78 -23.31
C HIS A 469 27.01 11.19 -24.74
N SER A 470 26.86 10.25 -25.68
CA SER A 470 26.73 10.54 -27.12
C SER A 470 25.33 10.91 -27.65
N LYS A 471 24.53 11.71 -26.92
CA LYS A 471 23.15 12.03 -27.36
C LYS A 471 23.11 12.52 -28.83
N SER A 472 22.27 11.88 -29.64
CA SER A 472 22.04 12.22 -31.06
C SER A 472 23.28 12.12 -31.96
N TRP A 473 24.07 11.05 -31.82
CA TRP A 473 25.20 10.70 -32.69
C TRP A 473 24.89 9.47 -33.56
N ASP A 474 25.41 9.41 -34.79
CA ASP A 474 25.14 8.29 -35.73
C ASP A 474 25.94 7.03 -35.30
N PRO A 475 25.25 5.95 -34.86
CA PRO A 475 25.92 4.75 -34.34
C PRO A 475 26.42 3.79 -35.42
N LYS A 476 26.28 4.09 -36.73
CA LYS A 476 26.60 3.12 -37.80
C LYS A 476 28.00 2.50 -37.71
N CYS A 477 29.01 3.28 -37.31
CA CYS A 477 30.36 2.74 -37.16
C CYS A 477 30.49 1.73 -36.01
N LEU A 478 29.52 1.67 -35.09
CA LEU A 478 29.44 0.69 -34.01
C LEU A 478 28.85 -0.65 -34.44
N TYR A 479 28.06 -0.70 -35.52
CA TYR A 479 27.33 -1.92 -35.93
C TYR A 479 28.25 -3.10 -36.24
N ARG A 480 29.51 -2.83 -36.63
CA ARG A 480 30.52 -3.88 -36.84
C ARG A 480 30.80 -4.70 -35.57
N PHE A 481 30.67 -4.09 -34.39
CA PHE A 481 30.97 -4.72 -33.11
C PHE A 481 29.79 -5.51 -32.52
N LEU A 482 28.60 -5.44 -33.14
CA LEU A 482 27.46 -6.28 -32.75
C LEU A 482 27.63 -7.76 -33.13
N LYS A 483 28.70 -8.08 -33.86
CA LYS A 483 29.08 -9.45 -34.24
C LYS A 483 30.52 -9.75 -33.83
N ASP A 484 31.07 -9.00 -32.87
CA ASP A 484 32.43 -9.20 -32.37
C ASP A 484 32.54 -10.55 -31.65
N GLU A 485 33.68 -11.22 -31.76
CA GLU A 485 33.94 -12.49 -31.08
C GLU A 485 34.18 -12.28 -29.58
N ASP A 486 34.63 -11.10 -29.15
CA ASP A 486 34.81 -10.76 -27.73
C ASP A 486 33.47 -10.37 -27.08
N PRO A 487 32.97 -11.14 -26.09
CA PRO A 487 31.67 -10.86 -25.46
C PRO A 487 31.63 -9.52 -24.73
N GLY A 488 32.78 -9.02 -24.26
CA GLY A 488 32.88 -7.71 -23.61
C GLY A 488 32.69 -6.57 -24.61
N VAL A 489 33.34 -6.67 -25.78
CA VAL A 489 33.20 -5.69 -26.87
C VAL A 489 31.77 -5.71 -27.41
N LEU A 490 31.21 -6.92 -27.62
CA LEU A 490 29.81 -7.09 -28.01
C LEU A 490 28.85 -6.45 -27.00
N ALA A 491 29.02 -6.70 -25.69
CA ALA A 491 28.16 -6.12 -24.66
C ALA A 491 28.26 -4.58 -24.59
N ALA A 492 29.48 -4.03 -24.69
CA ALA A 492 29.69 -2.58 -24.70
C ALA A 492 29.08 -1.92 -25.96
N ALA A 493 29.27 -2.55 -27.12
CA ALA A 493 28.67 -2.11 -28.38
C ALA A 493 27.14 -2.17 -28.33
N LEU A 494 26.56 -3.22 -27.74
CA LEU A 494 25.11 -3.35 -27.54
C LEU A 494 24.55 -2.19 -26.72
N ARG A 495 25.19 -1.82 -25.60
CA ARG A 495 24.76 -0.68 -24.79
C ARG A 495 24.86 0.65 -25.53
N ALA A 496 25.96 0.85 -26.26
CA ALA A 496 26.18 2.07 -27.02
C ALA A 496 25.15 2.22 -28.15
N VAL A 497 24.97 1.16 -28.95
CA VAL A 497 23.99 1.14 -30.04
C VAL A 497 22.57 1.25 -29.49
N GLY A 498 22.20 0.45 -28.51
CA GLY A 498 20.82 0.40 -28.02
C GLY A 498 20.33 1.68 -27.35
N LYS A 499 21.24 2.54 -26.91
CA LYS A 499 20.89 3.88 -26.42
C LYS A 499 20.70 4.90 -27.56
N LEU A 500 21.34 4.68 -28.70
CA LEU A 500 21.32 5.59 -29.87
C LEU A 500 20.27 5.19 -30.91
N ASP A 501 20.13 3.89 -31.15
CA ASP A 501 19.24 3.27 -32.12
C ASP A 501 18.79 1.89 -31.59
N LEU A 502 17.77 1.90 -30.73
CA LEU A 502 17.19 0.67 -30.15
C LEU A 502 16.48 -0.16 -31.22
N ASP A 503 15.88 0.48 -32.22
CA ASP A 503 15.15 -0.18 -33.30
C ASP A 503 16.07 -1.11 -34.12
N ALA A 504 17.32 -0.69 -34.33
CA ALA A 504 18.32 -1.49 -35.03
C ALA A 504 18.65 -2.84 -34.37
N ILE A 505 18.45 -2.96 -33.05
CA ILE A 505 18.82 -4.17 -32.29
C ILE A 505 17.64 -4.91 -31.66
N SER A 506 16.45 -4.31 -31.64
CA SER A 506 15.25 -4.85 -30.99
C SER A 506 14.92 -6.30 -31.37
N TYR A 507 15.11 -6.68 -32.65
CA TYR A 507 14.84 -8.03 -33.15
C TYR A 507 15.88 -9.08 -32.71
N GLU A 508 17.09 -8.65 -32.35
CA GLU A 508 18.19 -9.54 -31.94
C GLU A 508 18.25 -9.75 -30.42
N ILE A 509 17.58 -8.89 -29.64
CA ILE A 509 17.55 -8.98 -28.16
C ILE A 509 17.18 -10.39 -27.67
N PRO A 510 16.13 -11.07 -28.17
CA PRO A 510 15.81 -12.43 -27.71
C PRO A 510 16.91 -13.47 -27.99
N ASN A 511 17.67 -13.31 -29.07
CA ASN A 511 18.81 -14.18 -29.38
C ASN A 511 19.97 -13.90 -28.42
N LEU A 512 20.24 -12.63 -28.13
CA LEU A 512 21.29 -12.19 -27.21
C LEU A 512 21.01 -12.61 -25.76
N MET A 513 19.74 -12.70 -25.36
CA MET A 513 19.33 -13.25 -24.06
C MET A 513 19.69 -14.73 -23.88
N ARG A 514 19.87 -15.48 -24.98
CA ARG A 514 20.31 -16.88 -24.97
C ARG A 514 21.83 -17.05 -24.99
N HIS A 515 22.59 -15.98 -25.18
CA HIS A 515 24.05 -16.02 -25.28
C HIS A 515 24.72 -16.58 -24.01
N ASP A 516 25.78 -17.38 -24.10
CA ASP A 516 26.35 -18.04 -22.90
C ASP A 516 27.02 -17.07 -21.91
N ASP A 517 27.60 -15.99 -22.41
CA ASP A 517 28.26 -14.96 -21.59
C ASP A 517 27.24 -14.08 -20.84
N PHE A 518 27.44 -13.95 -19.52
CA PHE A 518 26.56 -13.18 -18.63
C PHE A 518 26.55 -11.68 -18.95
N ARG A 519 27.67 -11.10 -19.42
CA ARG A 519 27.78 -9.66 -19.74
C ARG A 519 26.89 -9.29 -20.91
N VAL A 520 26.83 -10.17 -21.92
CA VAL A 520 25.95 -10.02 -23.08
C VAL A 520 24.48 -10.16 -22.65
N LYS A 521 24.15 -11.17 -21.82
CA LYS A 521 22.78 -11.29 -21.27
C LYS A 521 22.35 -10.07 -20.47
N MET A 522 23.26 -9.51 -19.66
CA MET A 522 22.97 -8.33 -18.85
C MET A 522 22.74 -7.10 -19.73
N ALA A 523 23.60 -6.84 -20.72
CA ALA A 523 23.39 -5.77 -21.69
C ALA A 523 22.09 -5.96 -22.50
N ALA A 524 21.81 -7.19 -22.95
CA ALA A 524 20.58 -7.52 -23.65
C ALA A 524 19.34 -7.34 -22.76
N LEU A 525 19.42 -7.70 -21.48
CA LEU A 525 18.32 -7.52 -20.52
C LEU A 525 18.07 -6.04 -20.22
N GLU A 526 19.12 -5.23 -20.05
CA GLU A 526 19.00 -3.77 -19.88
C GLU A 526 18.21 -3.17 -21.04
N LEU A 527 18.53 -3.57 -22.27
CA LEU A 527 17.81 -3.16 -23.48
C LEU A 527 16.41 -3.76 -23.56
N TYR A 528 16.23 -5.02 -23.13
CA TYR A 528 14.94 -5.70 -23.16
C TYR A 528 13.95 -5.08 -22.17
N LEU A 529 14.44 -4.63 -21.00
CA LEU A 529 13.63 -3.91 -20.03
C LEU A 529 13.13 -2.57 -20.56
N VAL A 530 13.87 -1.96 -21.50
CA VAL A 530 13.47 -0.73 -22.20
C VAL A 530 12.49 -1.04 -23.33
N SER A 531 12.71 -2.08 -24.12
CA SER A 531 11.84 -2.41 -25.26
C SER A 531 10.55 -3.15 -24.88
N ASP A 532 10.62 -4.14 -24.00
CA ASP A 532 9.47 -4.92 -23.50
C ASP A 532 9.73 -5.45 -22.07
N LYS A 533 9.43 -4.59 -21.10
CA LYS A 533 9.57 -4.91 -19.67
C LYS A 533 8.77 -6.14 -19.25
N ALA A 534 7.57 -6.34 -19.80
CA ALA A 534 6.69 -7.42 -19.36
C ALA A 534 7.32 -8.79 -19.70
N SER A 535 7.81 -8.94 -20.93
CA SER A 535 8.49 -10.16 -21.36
C SER A 535 9.85 -10.34 -20.67
N ALA A 536 10.60 -9.26 -20.45
CA ALA A 536 11.86 -9.30 -19.69
C ALA A 536 11.65 -9.79 -18.23
N LEU A 537 10.61 -9.30 -17.55
CA LEU A 537 10.25 -9.77 -16.20
C LEU A 537 9.79 -11.23 -16.21
N GLN A 538 8.99 -11.64 -17.20
CA GLN A 538 8.59 -13.04 -17.33
C GLN A 538 9.78 -13.97 -17.54
N TYR A 539 10.76 -13.54 -18.34
CA TYR A 539 12.01 -14.27 -18.53
C TYR A 539 12.76 -14.45 -17.20
N LEU A 540 12.89 -13.39 -16.39
CA LEU A 540 13.51 -13.47 -15.07
C LEU A 540 12.75 -14.39 -14.11
N VAL A 541 11.41 -14.34 -14.09
CA VAL A 541 10.59 -15.28 -13.32
C VAL A 541 10.83 -16.72 -13.78
N GLY A 542 10.97 -16.94 -15.09
CA GLY A 542 11.34 -18.24 -15.65
C GLY A 542 12.71 -18.73 -15.16
N MET A 543 13.71 -17.84 -15.14
CA MET A 543 15.05 -18.16 -14.61
C MET A 543 15.01 -18.51 -13.12
N LEU A 544 14.24 -17.77 -12.32
CA LEU A 544 14.09 -18.00 -10.88
C LEU A 544 13.28 -19.27 -10.56
N LYS A 545 12.47 -19.77 -11.49
CA LYS A 545 11.76 -21.05 -11.37
C LYS A 545 12.56 -22.23 -11.93
N ALA A 546 13.73 -22.00 -12.52
CA ALA A 546 14.51 -23.05 -13.14
C ALA A 546 15.01 -24.08 -12.11
N PRO A 547 15.05 -25.39 -12.46
CA PRO A 547 15.52 -26.43 -11.54
C PRO A 547 17.00 -26.27 -11.19
N GLN A 548 17.80 -25.69 -12.10
CA GLN A 548 19.23 -25.50 -11.91
C GLN A 548 19.52 -24.27 -11.04
N VAL A 549 20.21 -24.46 -9.91
CA VAL A 549 20.59 -23.39 -8.97
C VAL A 549 21.40 -22.28 -9.66
N LYS A 550 22.32 -22.65 -10.57
CA LYS A 550 23.13 -21.69 -11.34
C LYS A 550 22.27 -20.71 -12.13
N VAL A 551 21.18 -21.19 -12.75
CA VAL A 551 20.25 -20.34 -13.51
C VAL A 551 19.47 -19.41 -12.59
N ARG A 552 19.02 -19.90 -11.42
CA ARG A 552 18.35 -19.07 -10.41
C ARG A 552 19.26 -17.98 -9.86
N ARG A 553 20.51 -18.31 -9.53
CA ARG A 553 21.53 -17.34 -9.07
C ARG A 553 21.80 -16.27 -10.14
N ASN A 554 21.93 -16.66 -11.41
CA ASN A 554 22.04 -15.70 -12.50
C ASN A 554 20.78 -14.82 -12.60
N GLY A 555 19.59 -15.41 -12.42
CA GLY A 555 18.33 -14.66 -12.36
C GLY A 555 18.32 -13.64 -11.23
N LEU A 556 18.80 -13.98 -10.04
CA LEU A 556 18.93 -13.06 -8.90
C LEU A 556 19.95 -11.94 -9.17
N SER A 557 21.07 -12.24 -9.81
CA SER A 557 22.05 -11.23 -10.21
C SER A 557 21.49 -10.26 -11.24
N LEU A 558 20.70 -10.76 -12.20
CA LEU A 558 20.00 -9.93 -13.18
C LEU A 558 18.82 -9.17 -12.56
N LEU A 559 18.21 -9.69 -11.51
CA LEU A 559 17.12 -9.00 -10.82
C LEU A 559 17.58 -7.65 -10.21
N ALA A 560 18.88 -7.50 -9.94
CA ALA A 560 19.45 -6.24 -9.49
C ALA A 560 19.44 -5.13 -10.56
N THR A 561 19.27 -5.46 -11.84
CA THR A 561 19.13 -4.48 -12.92
C THR A 561 17.68 -4.01 -13.11
N VAL A 562 16.74 -4.62 -12.39
CA VAL A 562 15.31 -4.30 -12.41
C VAL A 562 15.00 -3.29 -11.31
N ASP A 563 14.00 -2.42 -11.53
CA ASP A 563 13.49 -1.57 -10.46
C ASP A 563 13.00 -2.38 -9.26
N TYR A 564 13.29 -1.85 -8.07
CA TYR A 564 13.01 -2.58 -6.84
C TYR A 564 11.54 -2.97 -6.65
N PRO A 565 10.51 -2.17 -6.98
CA PRO A 565 9.11 -2.61 -6.85
C PRO A 565 8.81 -3.89 -7.65
N SER A 566 9.32 -3.98 -8.88
CA SER A 566 9.16 -5.19 -9.71
C SER A 566 9.99 -6.35 -9.15
N ALA A 567 11.20 -6.09 -8.67
CA ALA A 567 12.05 -7.09 -8.02
C ALA A 567 11.44 -7.61 -6.71
N GLU A 568 10.89 -6.74 -5.88
CA GLU A 568 10.24 -7.05 -4.60
C GLU A 568 9.02 -7.94 -4.83
N ALA A 569 8.20 -7.65 -5.84
CA ALA A 569 7.06 -8.50 -6.20
C ALA A 569 7.50 -9.94 -6.53
N ILE A 570 8.55 -10.08 -7.35
CA ILE A 570 9.13 -11.38 -7.70
C ILE A 570 9.74 -12.06 -6.46
N LEU A 571 10.45 -11.31 -5.61
CA LEU A 571 11.11 -11.82 -4.42
C LEU A 571 10.13 -12.25 -3.33
N ARG A 572 8.97 -11.60 -3.22
CA ARG A 572 7.90 -12.02 -2.30
C ARG A 572 7.41 -13.43 -2.60
N ASP A 573 7.33 -13.79 -3.88
CA ASP A 573 6.94 -15.13 -4.31
C ASP A 573 8.09 -16.13 -4.22
N TYR A 574 9.32 -15.70 -4.55
CA TYR A 574 10.50 -16.56 -4.63
C TYR A 574 11.15 -16.88 -3.27
N PHE A 575 11.34 -15.86 -2.43
CA PHE A 575 12.12 -15.95 -1.20
C PHE A 575 11.57 -16.95 -0.17
N PRO A 576 10.23 -17.09 0.02
CA PRO A 576 9.67 -18.08 0.94
C PRO A 576 9.87 -19.53 0.48
N VAL A 577 9.89 -19.78 -0.83
CA VAL A 577 9.89 -21.13 -1.42
C VAL A 577 11.27 -21.65 -1.78
N GLU A 578 12.29 -20.78 -1.88
CA GLU A 578 13.65 -21.20 -2.19
C GLU A 578 14.23 -22.08 -1.07
N LYS A 579 14.81 -23.21 -1.47
CA LYS A 579 15.37 -24.22 -0.56
C LYS A 579 16.90 -24.13 -0.45
N ASN A 580 17.56 -23.65 -1.50
CA ASN A 580 19.00 -23.47 -1.50
C ASN A 580 19.36 -22.24 -0.65
N LEU A 581 20.17 -22.46 0.40
CA LEU A 581 20.52 -21.41 1.35
C LEU A 581 21.25 -20.23 0.70
N GLU A 582 22.21 -20.47 -0.19
CA GLU A 582 22.97 -19.39 -0.85
C GLU A 582 22.07 -18.50 -1.72
N ALA A 583 21.21 -19.11 -2.54
CA ALA A 583 20.28 -18.36 -3.39
C ALA A 583 19.22 -17.62 -2.55
N LYS A 584 18.79 -18.23 -1.43
CA LYS A 584 17.87 -17.59 -0.48
C LYS A 584 18.53 -16.38 0.20
N VAL A 585 19.75 -16.52 0.69
CA VAL A 585 20.53 -15.42 1.29
C VAL A 585 20.77 -14.30 0.28
N GLN A 586 21.12 -14.62 -0.97
CA GLN A 586 21.27 -13.63 -2.05
C GLN A 586 19.97 -12.86 -2.29
N ALA A 587 18.83 -13.54 -2.39
CA ALA A 587 17.51 -12.91 -2.49
C ALA A 587 17.19 -12.03 -1.27
N GLY A 588 17.55 -12.50 -0.07
CA GLY A 588 17.41 -11.74 1.17
C GLY A 588 18.22 -10.45 1.16
N PHE A 589 19.46 -10.48 0.67
CA PHE A 589 20.28 -9.27 0.56
C PHE A 589 19.72 -8.25 -0.41
N ILE A 590 19.00 -8.67 -1.45
CA ILE A 590 18.29 -7.75 -2.36
C ILE A 590 17.14 -7.05 -1.61
N LEU A 591 16.36 -7.78 -0.81
CA LEU A 591 15.32 -7.20 0.06
C LEU A 591 15.92 -6.24 1.11
N ALA A 592 17.01 -6.65 1.75
CA ALA A 592 17.70 -5.86 2.76
C ALA A 592 18.37 -4.59 2.19
N ALA A 593 18.65 -4.56 0.87
CA ALA A 593 19.20 -3.39 0.18
C ALA A 593 18.18 -2.28 -0.05
N ASN A 594 16.89 -2.61 -0.08
CA ASN A 594 15.82 -1.64 -0.28
C ASN A 594 14.70 -1.93 0.74
N PRO A 595 14.93 -1.57 2.02
CA PRO A 595 14.04 -1.97 3.10
C PRO A 595 12.69 -1.26 2.96
N THR A 596 11.67 -2.05 2.64
CA THR A 596 10.25 -1.74 2.79
C THR A 596 9.75 -2.40 4.06
N LEU A 597 8.63 -1.92 4.63
CA LEU A 597 8.07 -2.54 5.82
C LEU A 597 7.69 -4.00 5.54
N GLU A 598 7.10 -4.28 4.37
CA GLU A 598 6.74 -5.64 3.98
C GLU A 598 7.96 -6.52 3.67
N GLY A 599 8.98 -5.98 2.99
CA GLY A 599 10.22 -6.71 2.73
C GLY A 599 10.97 -7.02 4.03
N PHE A 600 10.97 -6.10 4.99
CA PHE A 600 11.56 -6.28 6.31
C PHE A 600 10.79 -7.31 7.15
N GLN A 601 9.45 -7.32 7.08
CA GLN A 601 8.62 -8.37 7.69
C GLN A 601 8.89 -9.74 7.06
N LEU A 602 9.06 -9.80 5.74
CA LEU A 602 9.39 -11.03 5.03
C LEU A 602 10.76 -11.58 5.45
N LEU A 603 11.76 -10.70 5.60
CA LEU A 603 13.07 -11.04 6.15
C LEU A 603 12.97 -11.50 7.60
N TYR A 604 12.21 -10.79 8.44
CA TYR A 604 12.01 -11.18 9.84
C TYR A 604 11.44 -12.60 9.95
N ALA A 605 10.41 -12.92 9.17
CA ALA A 605 9.78 -14.23 9.16
C ALA A 605 10.70 -15.36 8.67
N ALA A 606 11.69 -15.07 7.82
CA ALA A 606 12.61 -16.07 7.29
C ALA A 606 13.90 -16.22 8.12
N CYS A 607 14.32 -15.14 8.79
CA CYS A 607 15.56 -15.10 9.54
C CYS A 607 15.41 -15.48 11.01
N HIS A 608 14.19 -15.58 11.54
CA HIS A 608 13.95 -15.93 12.95
C HIS A 608 13.21 -17.25 13.11
N ASP A 609 13.54 -17.99 14.16
CA ASP A 609 12.81 -19.17 14.60
C ASP A 609 11.49 -18.79 15.30
N ASP A 610 10.65 -19.76 15.68
CA ASP A 610 9.34 -19.54 16.32
C ASP A 610 9.38 -18.75 17.63
N LYS A 611 10.52 -18.69 18.31
CA LYS A 611 10.73 -17.94 19.56
C LYS A 611 11.17 -16.50 19.30
N GLY A 612 11.58 -16.19 18.08
CA GLY A 612 12.13 -14.89 17.71
C GLY A 612 13.62 -14.77 17.91
N ASP A 613 14.30 -15.90 18.03
CA ASP A 613 15.74 -15.96 17.98
C ASP A 613 16.18 -15.99 16.50
N ILE A 614 17.23 -15.24 16.18
CA ILE A 614 17.78 -15.20 14.82
C ILE A 614 18.43 -16.55 14.52
N LEU A 615 18.10 -17.11 13.36
CA LEU A 615 18.74 -18.31 12.84
C LEU A 615 20.20 -18.00 12.50
N PRO A 616 21.19 -18.80 12.98
CA PRO A 616 22.61 -18.47 12.83
C PRO A 616 23.06 -18.24 11.38
N SER A 617 22.46 -18.93 10.41
CA SER A 617 22.77 -18.80 8.98
C SER A 617 22.31 -17.48 8.35
N PHE A 618 21.51 -16.68 9.07
CA PHE A 618 20.94 -15.43 8.60
C PHE A 618 21.36 -14.21 9.44
N GLN A 619 22.29 -14.37 10.39
CA GLN A 619 22.76 -13.30 11.26
C GLN A 619 23.28 -12.10 10.46
N ASP A 620 24.23 -12.34 9.55
CA ASP A 620 24.82 -11.27 8.72
C ASP A 620 23.78 -10.57 7.82
N LEU A 621 22.81 -11.33 7.31
CA LEU A 621 21.71 -10.78 6.52
C LEU A 621 20.81 -9.91 7.39
N TRP A 622 20.48 -10.37 8.58
CA TRP A 622 19.61 -9.68 9.51
C TRP A 622 20.23 -8.37 10.01
N ASP A 623 21.50 -8.40 10.36
CA ASP A 623 22.25 -7.21 10.78
C ASP A 623 22.30 -6.18 9.64
N ALA A 624 22.56 -6.63 8.40
CA ALA A 624 22.54 -5.76 7.22
C ALA A 624 21.14 -5.21 6.88
N ALA A 625 20.08 -5.95 7.20
CA ALA A 625 18.70 -5.51 7.06
C ALA A 625 18.36 -4.46 8.11
N LEU A 626 18.74 -4.66 9.38
CA LEU A 626 18.53 -3.69 10.46
C LEU A 626 19.29 -2.39 10.19
N GLU A 627 20.56 -2.46 9.81
CA GLU A 627 21.37 -1.27 9.50
C GLU A 627 20.74 -0.44 8.36
N GLY A 628 20.14 -1.11 7.37
CA GLY A 628 19.44 -0.44 6.27
C GLY A 628 18.06 0.09 6.67
N ALA A 629 17.29 -0.68 7.43
CA ALA A 629 15.87 -0.44 7.67
C ALA A 629 15.61 0.57 8.79
N VAL A 630 16.40 0.56 9.86
CA VAL A 630 16.19 1.44 11.02
C VAL A 630 16.17 2.91 10.60
N PRO A 631 17.15 3.46 9.86
CA PRO A 631 17.11 4.87 9.46
C PRO A 631 15.91 5.27 8.58
N LEU A 632 15.19 4.31 8.01
CA LEU A 632 14.14 4.54 7.01
C LEU A 632 12.73 4.22 7.51
N LEU A 633 12.57 3.26 8.41
CA LEU A 633 11.27 2.67 8.76
C LEU A 633 10.86 2.90 10.23
N ALA A 634 11.79 3.23 11.13
CA ALA A 634 11.48 3.40 12.56
C ALA A 634 12.51 4.28 13.28
N PRO A 635 12.17 4.89 14.43
CA PRO A 635 13.13 5.68 15.22
C PRO A 635 14.28 4.83 15.79
N ASP A 636 14.06 3.54 16.04
CA ASP A 636 15.05 2.62 16.58
C ASP A 636 14.73 1.16 16.20
N ALA A 637 15.71 0.28 16.39
CA ALA A 637 15.60 -1.15 16.08
C ALA A 637 14.52 -1.85 16.92
N ALA A 638 14.31 -1.46 18.18
CA ALA A 638 13.32 -2.09 19.05
C ALA A 638 11.89 -1.74 18.60
N THR A 639 11.65 -0.51 18.14
CA THR A 639 10.38 -0.08 17.55
C THR A 639 10.10 -0.82 16.24
N LEU A 640 11.11 -1.00 15.38
CA LEU A 640 10.97 -1.75 14.14
C LEU A 640 10.68 -3.24 14.40
N LEU A 641 11.41 -3.83 15.35
CA LEU A 641 11.19 -5.21 15.82
C LEU A 641 9.81 -5.36 16.45
N ALA A 642 9.36 -4.42 17.27
CA ALA A 642 8.03 -4.42 17.86
C ALA A 642 6.93 -4.34 16.79
N THR A 643 7.18 -3.63 15.69
CA THR A 643 6.26 -3.56 14.54
C THR A 643 6.12 -4.93 13.86
N CYS A 644 7.22 -5.68 13.74
CA CYS A 644 7.23 -7.05 13.20
C CYS A 644 6.67 -8.08 14.18
N GLN A 645 6.99 -7.94 15.47
CA GLN A 645 6.50 -8.77 16.55
C GLN A 645 5.01 -8.56 16.83
N GLY A 646 4.49 -7.34 16.63
CA GLY A 646 3.06 -7.03 16.70
C GLY A 646 2.26 -7.59 15.52
N THR A 647 2.92 -7.88 14.38
CA THR A 647 2.36 -8.65 13.26
C THR A 647 2.57 -10.16 13.43
N ARG A 648 3.45 -10.59 14.33
CA ARG A 648 3.74 -11.99 14.61
C ARG A 648 2.63 -12.79 15.32
N PRO A 649 1.79 -12.24 16.23
CA PRO A 649 0.61 -12.97 16.66
C PRO A 649 -0.26 -13.32 15.45
N GLN A 650 -0.19 -12.60 14.32
CA GLN A 650 -0.87 -12.97 13.08
C GLN A 650 -0.12 -13.96 12.19
N ALA A 651 1.19 -14.17 12.31
CA ALA A 651 1.92 -15.17 11.51
C ALA A 651 1.89 -16.56 12.16
N THR A 652 2.03 -16.64 13.49
CA THR A 652 1.88 -17.90 14.24
C THR A 652 0.40 -18.27 14.41
N GLN A 653 -0.49 -17.28 14.57
CA GLN A 653 -1.92 -17.51 14.33
C GLN A 653 -2.24 -17.68 12.85
N ALA A 654 -1.44 -17.30 11.85
CA ALA A 654 -1.70 -17.70 10.46
C ALA A 654 -1.26 -19.13 10.16
N ALA A 655 -0.39 -19.75 10.97
CA ALA A 655 -0.09 -21.17 10.88
C ALA A 655 -1.16 -22.02 11.60
N THR A 656 -1.66 -21.59 12.76
CA THR A 656 -2.80 -22.26 13.43
C THR A 656 -4.17 -21.86 12.84
N ALA A 657 -4.34 -20.65 12.32
CA ALA A 657 -5.51 -20.22 11.53
C ALA A 657 -5.35 -20.50 10.03
N ALA A 658 -4.22 -21.03 9.54
CA ALA A 658 -4.23 -21.72 8.24
C ALA A 658 -5.11 -22.97 8.32
N ALA A 659 -5.25 -23.58 9.50
CA ALA A 659 -6.25 -24.62 9.75
C ALA A 659 -7.67 -24.03 9.78
N ASP A 660 -7.85 -22.80 10.27
CA ASP A 660 -9.15 -22.16 10.54
C ASP A 660 -9.48 -20.92 9.67
N GLN A 661 -8.90 -20.82 8.47
CA GLN A 661 -9.19 -19.71 7.54
C GLN A 661 -10.68 -19.73 7.17
N PRO A 662 -11.39 -18.58 7.18
CA PRO A 662 -12.79 -18.55 6.79
C PRO A 662 -12.95 -19.07 5.35
N SER A 663 -14.11 -19.67 5.04
CA SER A 663 -14.40 -20.23 3.72
C SER A 663 -14.20 -19.24 2.58
N TYR A 664 -14.36 -17.95 2.86
CA TYR A 664 -14.23 -16.84 1.92
C TYR A 664 -12.80 -16.30 1.75
N ALA A 665 -11.82 -16.84 2.47
CA ALA A 665 -10.42 -16.44 2.30
C ALA A 665 -9.96 -16.70 0.86
N PHE A 666 -9.34 -15.70 0.23
CA PHE A 666 -8.90 -15.66 -1.16
C PHE A 666 -8.09 -16.90 -1.53
N LYS A 667 -7.18 -17.34 -0.64
CA LYS A 667 -6.39 -18.57 -0.85
C LYS A 667 -7.25 -19.83 -0.92
N LYS A 668 -8.26 -19.97 -0.05
CA LYS A 668 -9.19 -21.13 -0.07
C LYS A 668 -10.09 -21.08 -1.30
N VAL A 669 -10.61 -19.90 -1.64
CA VAL A 669 -11.47 -19.71 -2.81
C VAL A 669 -10.71 -19.97 -4.11
N THR A 670 -9.51 -19.42 -4.28
CA THR A 670 -8.66 -19.68 -5.47
C THR A 670 -8.20 -21.13 -5.57
N ALA A 671 -7.92 -21.80 -4.44
CA ALA A 671 -7.56 -23.22 -4.44
C ALA A 671 -8.76 -24.13 -4.77
N ALA A 672 -9.96 -23.80 -4.28
CA ALA A 672 -11.17 -24.58 -4.50
C ALA A 672 -11.77 -24.37 -5.90
N THR A 673 -11.57 -23.18 -6.49
CA THR A 673 -12.17 -22.83 -7.78
C THR A 673 -11.18 -23.13 -8.92
N ARG A 674 -11.56 -23.97 -9.88
CA ARG A 674 -10.79 -24.16 -11.13
C ARG A 674 -10.74 -22.90 -12.02
N LYS A 675 -11.53 -21.87 -11.70
CA LYS A 675 -11.54 -20.60 -12.40
C LYS A 675 -10.28 -19.83 -12.05
N ASN A 676 -9.52 -19.50 -13.08
CA ASN A 676 -8.35 -18.67 -12.95
C ASN A 676 -8.81 -17.21 -12.78
N LEU A 677 -9.05 -16.78 -11.54
CA LEU A 677 -9.49 -15.42 -11.19
C LEU A 677 -8.53 -14.33 -11.72
N PHE A 678 -7.35 -14.72 -12.20
CA PHE A 678 -6.31 -13.88 -12.78
C PHE A 678 -6.31 -13.82 -14.32
N ALA A 679 -7.02 -14.72 -15.00
CA ALA A 679 -6.89 -14.95 -16.44
C ALA A 679 -8.23 -15.08 -17.18
N GLU A 680 -9.27 -14.38 -16.74
CA GLU A 680 -10.57 -14.40 -17.41
C GLU A 680 -10.43 -13.86 -18.85
N GLN A 681 -10.51 -14.82 -19.79
CA GLN A 681 -10.50 -14.66 -21.24
C GLN A 681 -11.81 -14.03 -21.73
N ASP A 682 -11.69 -13.03 -22.61
CA ASP A 682 -12.13 -13.06 -24.02
C ASP A 682 -13.45 -13.76 -24.41
N ALA A 683 -14.47 -13.76 -23.56
CA ALA A 683 -15.78 -14.36 -23.91
C ALA A 683 -16.73 -13.42 -24.70
N GLN A 684 -16.39 -12.15 -24.93
CA GLN A 684 -17.28 -11.22 -25.64
C GLN A 684 -16.93 -10.91 -27.10
N ALA A 685 -15.95 -11.59 -27.71
CA ALA A 685 -15.60 -11.39 -29.12
C ALA A 685 -15.77 -12.62 -30.04
N ALA A 686 -16.16 -13.79 -29.51
CA ALA A 686 -16.15 -15.05 -30.26
C ALA A 686 -17.53 -15.54 -30.76
N GLN A 687 -18.41 -14.65 -31.20
CA GLN A 687 -19.62 -15.06 -31.96
C GLN A 687 -19.52 -14.81 -33.48
N GLY A 688 -18.33 -14.49 -34.00
CA GLY A 688 -18.16 -14.15 -35.43
C GLY A 688 -17.38 -15.15 -36.30
N ALA A 689 -16.71 -16.17 -35.76
CA ALA A 689 -15.79 -16.99 -36.57
C ALA A 689 -15.74 -18.46 -36.11
N ALA A 690 -16.77 -19.21 -36.47
CA ALA A 690 -16.71 -20.67 -36.46
C ALA A 690 -16.94 -21.17 -37.89
N ALA A 691 -15.87 -21.18 -38.69
CA ALA A 691 -15.78 -22.00 -39.89
C ALA A 691 -14.33 -22.47 -40.06
N ASP A 692 -14.20 -23.79 -40.17
CA ASP A 692 -13.07 -24.56 -40.65
C ASP A 692 -11.79 -24.64 -39.80
N LEU A 693 -11.75 -25.64 -38.91
CA LEU A 693 -10.53 -26.39 -38.60
C LEU A 693 -10.90 -27.85 -38.28
N ARG A 694 -10.58 -28.78 -39.19
CA ARG A 694 -10.77 -30.23 -39.01
C ARG A 694 -9.67 -30.78 -38.08
N LEU A 695 -10.07 -31.51 -37.03
CA LEU A 695 -9.18 -32.27 -36.15
C LEU A 695 -8.92 -33.68 -36.71
N PRO A 696 -7.75 -34.31 -36.43
CA PRO A 696 -7.44 -35.67 -36.90
C PRO A 696 -8.17 -36.75 -36.08
N GLU A 697 -8.41 -37.90 -36.72
CA GLU A 697 -9.26 -38.97 -36.21
C GLU A 697 -8.72 -39.71 -34.96
N PRO A 698 -9.62 -40.18 -34.07
CA PRO A 698 -9.31 -40.71 -32.73
C PRO A 698 -8.56 -42.06 -32.69
N GLN A 699 -8.32 -42.71 -33.83
CA GLN A 699 -7.69 -44.03 -33.87
C GLN A 699 -6.16 -43.96 -33.64
N ASP A 700 -5.49 -42.90 -34.11
CA ASP A 700 -4.04 -42.70 -33.91
C ASP A 700 -3.66 -42.37 -32.45
N ALA A 701 -4.60 -41.84 -31.66
CA ALA A 701 -4.39 -41.51 -30.25
C ALA A 701 -4.46 -42.75 -29.34
N LEU A 702 -5.28 -43.74 -29.72
CA LEU A 702 -5.48 -44.96 -28.94
C LEU A 702 -4.29 -45.93 -29.06
N GLU A 703 -3.67 -46.04 -30.23
CA GLU A 703 -2.47 -46.90 -30.39
C GLU A 703 -1.25 -46.36 -29.64
N LYS A 704 -1.11 -45.02 -29.53
CA LYS A 704 -0.05 -44.39 -28.73
C LYS A 704 -0.26 -44.56 -27.23
N ALA A 705 -1.52 -44.60 -26.76
CA ALA A 705 -1.85 -44.80 -25.35
C ALA A 705 -1.61 -46.26 -24.90
N ALA A 706 -1.87 -47.24 -25.77
CA ALA A 706 -1.63 -48.65 -25.47
C ALA A 706 -0.14 -48.96 -25.27
N GLY A 707 0.74 -48.38 -26.09
CA GLY A 707 2.20 -48.55 -25.95
C GLY A 707 2.81 -47.88 -24.70
N PHE A 708 2.12 -46.89 -24.11
CA PHE A 708 2.56 -46.21 -22.89
C PHE A 708 2.25 -47.03 -21.62
N LEU A 709 1.09 -47.71 -21.59
CA LEU A 709 0.67 -48.54 -20.47
C LEU A 709 1.56 -49.78 -20.27
N ASP A 710 2.05 -50.37 -21.37
CA ASP A 710 2.91 -51.55 -21.30
C ASP A 710 4.34 -51.22 -20.81
N ARG A 711 4.84 -50.01 -21.12
CA ARG A 711 6.18 -49.55 -20.67
C ARG A 711 6.24 -49.15 -19.19
N HIS A 712 5.11 -48.90 -18.53
CA HIS A 712 5.06 -48.34 -17.18
C HIS A 712 4.24 -49.17 -16.17
N ARG A 713 3.99 -50.44 -16.48
CA ARG A 713 3.27 -51.40 -15.62
C ARG A 713 3.85 -51.54 -14.20
N MET A 714 5.17 -51.62 -14.06
CA MET A 714 5.84 -51.82 -12.76
C MET A 714 5.79 -50.57 -11.84
N PRO A 715 6.07 -49.33 -12.32
CA PRO A 715 5.94 -48.15 -11.47
C PRO A 715 4.49 -47.83 -11.08
N LEU A 716 3.50 -48.13 -11.93
CA LEU A 716 2.08 -47.95 -11.60
C LEU A 716 1.59 -48.95 -10.54
N ALA A 717 2.08 -50.20 -10.56
CA ALA A 717 1.79 -51.18 -9.51
C ALA A 717 2.37 -50.77 -8.15
N ALA A 718 3.57 -50.18 -8.12
CA ALA A 718 4.18 -49.68 -6.90
C ALA A 718 3.41 -48.49 -6.30
N ALA A 719 2.90 -47.58 -7.15
CA ALA A 719 2.08 -46.45 -6.71
C ALA A 719 0.73 -46.91 -6.11
N ALA A 720 0.12 -47.97 -6.65
CA ALA A 720 -1.14 -48.52 -6.13
C ALA A 720 -0.99 -49.13 -4.73
N VAL A 721 0.16 -49.78 -4.44
CA VAL A 721 0.44 -50.36 -3.11
C VAL A 721 0.65 -49.27 -2.06
N VAL A 722 1.31 -48.17 -2.41
CA VAL A 722 1.50 -47.01 -1.50
C VAL A 722 0.17 -46.33 -1.17
N LEU A 723 -0.73 -46.21 -2.14
CA LEU A 723 -2.06 -45.62 -1.93
C LEU A 723 -2.96 -46.51 -1.07
N LEU A 724 -2.86 -47.84 -1.20
CA LEU A 724 -3.59 -48.79 -0.34
C LEU A 724 -3.08 -48.76 1.11
N ALA A 725 -1.77 -48.61 1.32
CA ALA A 725 -1.19 -48.48 2.66
C ALA A 725 -1.60 -47.16 3.35
N ALA A 726 -1.68 -46.05 2.60
CA ALA A 726 -2.15 -44.76 3.11
C ALA A 726 -3.64 -44.78 3.47
N GLY A 727 -4.48 -45.47 2.69
CA GLY A 727 -5.90 -45.64 2.99
C GLY A 727 -6.18 -46.46 4.25
N LEU A 728 -5.38 -47.50 4.50
CA LEU A 728 -5.50 -48.35 5.70
C LEU A 728 -5.05 -47.64 6.98
N TRP A 729 -4.11 -46.70 6.89
CA TRP A 729 -3.67 -45.90 8.05
C TRP A 729 -4.71 -44.84 8.46
N TRP A 730 -5.42 -44.27 7.48
CA TRP A 730 -6.48 -43.29 7.72
C TRP A 730 -7.72 -43.91 8.39
N ALA A 731 -8.07 -45.15 8.03
CA ALA A 731 -9.23 -45.85 8.60
C ALA A 731 -9.05 -46.31 10.07
N ALA A 732 -7.82 -46.31 10.60
CA ALA A 732 -7.51 -46.80 11.95
C ALA A 732 -7.43 -45.68 13.03
N GLY A 733 -7.43 -44.40 12.64
CA GLY A 733 -7.22 -43.26 13.55
C GLY A 733 -8.46 -42.76 14.29
N ASP A 734 -9.67 -43.13 13.87
CA ASP A 734 -10.92 -42.44 14.25
C ASP A 734 -11.67 -43.06 15.45
N ARG A 735 -10.96 -43.73 16.35
CA ARG A 735 -11.55 -44.25 17.60
C ARG A 735 -10.67 -43.97 18.79
N LEU A 736 -10.67 -42.73 19.28
CA LEU A 736 -10.36 -42.38 20.66
C LEU A 736 -10.74 -40.91 20.93
N LEU A 737 -11.59 -40.71 21.96
CA LEU A 737 -12.01 -39.46 22.62
C LEU A 737 -13.40 -38.92 22.22
N GLY A 738 -14.31 -38.99 23.20
CA GLY A 738 -15.72 -38.60 23.13
C GLY A 738 -16.00 -37.13 23.50
N PRO A 739 -17.28 -36.77 23.73
CA PRO A 739 -17.76 -35.39 23.68
C PRO A 739 -17.64 -34.67 25.03
N SER A 740 -17.44 -33.35 25.01
CA SER A 740 -17.66 -32.49 26.18
C SER A 740 -18.56 -31.30 25.84
N ASP A 741 -19.59 -31.15 26.67
CA ASP A 741 -20.70 -30.21 26.58
C ASP A 741 -20.33 -28.73 26.64
N ALA A 742 -21.22 -27.94 26.02
CA ALA A 742 -21.21 -26.49 25.96
C ALA A 742 -21.83 -25.84 27.21
N GLY A 743 -21.31 -24.67 27.59
CA GLY A 743 -21.95 -23.71 28.49
C GLY A 743 -21.87 -22.30 27.89
N PRO A 744 -22.92 -21.46 27.99
CA PRO A 744 -22.96 -20.16 27.32
C PRO A 744 -22.39 -19.05 28.22
N THR A 745 -21.46 -18.26 27.70
CA THR A 745 -21.05 -16.97 28.29
C THR A 745 -21.76 -15.81 27.59
N PRO A 746 -22.29 -14.80 28.31
CA PRO A 746 -22.99 -13.66 27.72
C PRO A 746 -22.00 -12.62 27.18
N GLY A 747 -22.01 -12.40 25.86
CA GLY A 747 -21.23 -11.35 25.20
C GLY A 747 -22.00 -10.03 25.11
N VAL A 748 -21.43 -8.98 25.68
CA VAL A 748 -21.91 -7.59 25.57
C VAL A 748 -21.74 -7.12 24.12
N ARG A 749 -22.86 -6.75 23.47
CA ARG A 749 -22.88 -6.17 22.12
C ARG A 749 -22.63 -4.66 22.18
N HIS A 750 -21.56 -4.20 21.54
CA HIS A 750 -21.41 -2.79 21.19
C HIS A 750 -22.18 -2.51 19.88
N GLU A 751 -23.29 -1.77 19.97
CA GLU A 751 -24.02 -1.26 18.81
C GLU A 751 -23.25 -0.08 18.19
N SER A 752 -22.61 -0.29 17.04
CA SER A 752 -22.06 0.80 16.22
C SER A 752 -23.15 1.38 15.32
N ARG A 753 -23.87 2.38 15.82
CA ARG A 753 -24.91 3.11 15.07
C ARG A 753 -24.32 4.40 14.49
N ALA A 754 -23.69 4.33 13.32
CA ALA A 754 -23.28 5.49 12.54
C ALA A 754 -24.21 5.69 11.33
N SER A 755 -25.39 6.24 11.58
CA SER A 755 -26.27 6.70 10.51
C SER A 755 -27.22 7.77 11.04
N ARG A 756 -26.81 9.04 10.97
CA ARG A 756 -27.68 10.23 10.86
C ARG A 756 -26.86 11.51 10.78
N MET A 757 -26.92 12.21 9.65
CA MET A 757 -27.16 13.65 9.56
C MET A 757 -27.31 14.06 8.08
N GLU A 758 -28.55 14.10 7.60
CA GLU A 758 -28.97 14.81 6.38
C GLU A 758 -30.19 15.68 6.73
N GLU A 759 -30.08 16.58 7.71
CA GLU A 759 -31.14 17.58 7.91
C GLU A 759 -30.53 18.94 8.25
N GLY A 760 -30.68 19.88 7.31
CA GLY A 760 -30.85 21.30 7.63
C GLY A 760 -29.62 22.20 7.68
N ALA A 761 -28.92 22.41 6.56
CA ALA A 761 -28.15 23.63 6.33
C ALA A 761 -28.34 24.12 4.89
N LYS A 762 -28.62 25.41 4.70
CA LYS A 762 -28.90 26.01 3.38
C LYS A 762 -27.65 26.22 2.50
N ASP A 763 -26.47 25.86 2.98
CA ASP A 763 -25.20 25.98 2.27
C ASP A 763 -24.45 24.64 2.25
N VAL A 764 -25.00 23.66 1.53
CA VAL A 764 -24.31 22.39 1.25
C VAL A 764 -23.51 22.52 -0.05
N PRO A 765 -22.21 22.20 -0.10
CA PRO A 765 -21.43 22.19 -1.34
C PRO A 765 -22.01 21.21 -2.38
N ALA A 766 -22.01 21.62 -3.65
CA ALA A 766 -22.65 20.95 -4.79
C ALA A 766 -22.31 19.46 -5.01
N VAL A 767 -21.25 18.96 -4.36
CA VAL A 767 -20.81 17.56 -4.44
C VAL A 767 -21.74 16.62 -3.67
N VAL A 768 -22.44 17.11 -2.63
CA VAL A 768 -23.44 16.32 -1.88
C VAL A 768 -24.85 16.44 -2.49
N SER A 769 -25.11 17.46 -3.32
CA SER A 769 -26.42 17.69 -3.96
C SER A 769 -26.53 17.21 -5.41
N GLY A 770 -25.49 16.56 -5.96
CA GLY A 770 -25.55 16.01 -7.31
C GLY A 770 -25.63 17.05 -8.44
N GLN A 771 -25.35 18.33 -8.17
CA GLN A 771 -25.24 19.33 -9.23
C GLN A 771 -23.85 19.27 -9.87
N ARG A 772 -23.82 18.75 -11.10
CA ARG A 772 -22.65 18.57 -11.97
C ARG A 772 -22.04 19.92 -12.38
N GLY A 773 -21.02 20.36 -11.66
CA GLY A 773 -20.00 21.27 -12.17
C GLY A 773 -18.83 20.47 -12.73
N GLY A 774 -18.31 20.85 -13.90
CA GLY A 774 -17.18 20.15 -14.53
C GLY A 774 -15.95 20.09 -13.62
N SER A 775 -15.19 19.01 -13.71
CA SER A 775 -13.92 18.77 -12.99
C SER A 775 -12.94 19.96 -13.06
N SER A 776 -12.96 20.73 -14.15
CA SER A 776 -12.16 21.94 -14.34
C SER A 776 -12.55 23.13 -13.45
N GLN A 777 -13.80 23.18 -12.96
CA GLN A 777 -14.28 24.22 -12.04
C GLN A 777 -13.94 23.90 -10.57
N PHE A 778 -13.77 22.61 -10.24
CA PHE A 778 -13.33 22.16 -8.92
C PHE A 778 -11.82 22.38 -8.71
N MET A 779 -11.01 22.26 -9.76
CA MET A 779 -9.54 22.31 -9.71
C MET A 779 -8.92 23.72 -9.76
N ARG A 780 -9.71 24.80 -9.83
CA ARG A 780 -9.19 26.17 -9.71
C ARG A 780 -9.08 26.55 -8.24
N GLY A 781 -7.85 26.82 -7.76
CA GLY A 781 -7.46 26.92 -6.35
C GLY A 781 -8.28 27.81 -5.40
N ARG A 782 -9.19 28.67 -5.89
CA ARG A 782 -10.15 29.40 -5.02
C ARG A 782 -11.37 28.55 -4.61
N SER A 783 -11.91 27.70 -5.47
CA SER A 783 -13.07 26.86 -5.13
C SER A 783 -12.64 25.67 -4.26
N TYR A 784 -11.57 24.97 -4.66
CA TYR A 784 -10.95 23.89 -3.86
C TYR A 784 -10.54 24.36 -2.45
N GLY A 785 -9.90 25.53 -2.34
CA GLY A 785 -9.56 26.11 -1.03
C GLY A 785 -10.79 26.50 -0.21
N GLY A 786 -11.92 26.80 -0.85
CA GLY A 786 -13.21 27.00 -0.17
C GLY A 786 -13.81 25.69 0.35
N THR A 787 -13.83 24.65 -0.50
CA THR A 787 -14.35 23.32 -0.16
C THR A 787 -13.51 22.65 0.92
N MET A 788 -12.17 22.74 0.86
CA MET A 788 -11.29 22.17 1.88
C MET A 788 -11.40 22.88 3.23
N ARG A 789 -11.62 24.22 3.24
CA ARG A 789 -11.91 24.96 4.47
C ARG A 789 -13.29 24.61 5.05
N SER A 790 -14.29 24.43 4.20
CA SER A 790 -15.61 23.92 4.59
C SER A 790 -15.52 22.50 5.17
N MET A 791 -14.76 21.61 4.54
CA MET A 791 -14.53 20.24 5.05
C MET A 791 -13.71 20.24 6.35
N ALA A 792 -12.73 21.12 6.51
CA ALA A 792 -11.99 21.25 7.76
C ALA A 792 -12.88 21.77 8.90
N ALA A 793 -13.73 22.78 8.61
CA ALA A 793 -14.72 23.27 9.55
C ALA A 793 -15.78 22.22 9.89
N GLU A 794 -16.19 21.39 8.92
CA GLU A 794 -17.10 20.26 9.12
C GLU A 794 -16.46 19.15 9.96
N ARG A 795 -15.20 18.78 9.72
CA ARG A 795 -14.45 17.85 10.58
C ARG A 795 -14.33 18.38 12.01
N GLN A 796 -14.08 19.67 12.16
CA GLN A 796 -14.00 20.30 13.47
C GLN A 796 -15.37 20.33 14.17
N SER A 797 -16.45 20.58 13.42
CA SER A 797 -17.84 20.50 13.91
C SER A 797 -18.22 19.07 14.33
N ILE A 798 -17.91 18.07 13.51
CA ILE A 798 -18.14 16.65 13.82
C ILE A 798 -17.33 16.22 15.05
N SER A 799 -16.07 16.65 15.14
CA SER A 799 -15.23 16.39 16.31
C SER A 799 -15.83 17.03 17.57
N GLN A 800 -16.27 18.29 17.49
CA GLN A 800 -16.94 18.98 18.59
C GLN A 800 -18.26 18.32 18.98
N GLU A 801 -19.07 17.88 18.01
CA GLU A 801 -20.33 17.19 18.28
C GLU A 801 -20.11 15.79 18.84
N PHE A 802 -19.07 15.08 18.38
CA PHE A 802 -18.62 13.81 18.94
C PHE A 802 -18.18 14.00 20.38
N HIS A 803 -17.32 14.98 20.66
CA HIS A 803 -16.91 15.31 22.03
C HIS A 803 -18.10 15.70 22.92
N ARG A 804 -19.08 16.45 22.39
CA ARG A 804 -20.32 16.78 23.10
C ARG A 804 -21.14 15.53 23.43
N LYS A 805 -21.41 14.66 22.44
CA LYS A 805 -22.18 13.42 22.64
C LYS A 805 -21.47 12.44 23.55
N ASN A 806 -20.14 12.35 23.46
CA ASN A 806 -19.36 11.50 24.35
C ASN A 806 -19.39 12.02 25.79
N LYS A 807 -19.40 13.35 25.97
CA LYS A 807 -19.61 13.99 27.28
C LYS A 807 -21.02 13.74 27.83
N GLU A 808 -22.04 13.82 26.97
CA GLU A 808 -23.44 13.51 27.33
C GLU A 808 -23.60 12.03 27.73
N ALA A 809 -23.04 11.09 26.95
CA ALA A 809 -23.08 9.66 27.25
C ALA A 809 -22.29 9.30 28.52
N LEU A 810 -21.13 9.94 28.75
CA LEU A 810 -20.38 9.81 29.99
C LEU A 810 -21.20 10.32 31.18
N GLN A 811 -21.87 11.47 31.03
CA GLN A 811 -22.72 12.04 32.07
C GLN A 811 -23.93 11.15 32.37
N GLU A 812 -24.55 10.54 31.36
CA GLU A 812 -25.63 9.57 31.54
C GLU A 812 -25.15 8.30 32.26
N THR A 813 -23.96 7.80 31.91
CA THR A 813 -23.33 6.65 32.57
C THR A 813 -23.00 6.97 34.03
N LEU A 814 -22.46 8.16 34.32
CA LEU A 814 -22.17 8.61 35.68
C LEU A 814 -23.46 8.79 36.49
N MET A 815 -24.54 9.29 35.89
CA MET A 815 -25.86 9.36 36.53
C MET A 815 -26.46 7.98 36.80
N ALA A 816 -26.20 6.98 35.96
CA ALA A 816 -26.59 5.60 36.24
C ALA A 816 -25.75 5.01 37.39
N MET A 817 -24.43 5.26 37.39
CA MET A 817 -23.51 4.79 38.43
C MET A 817 -23.76 5.45 39.80
N SER A 818 -24.33 6.66 39.86
CA SER A 818 -24.69 7.31 41.13
C SER A 818 -25.82 6.60 41.87
N THR A 819 -26.62 5.79 41.16
CA THR A 819 -27.68 4.97 41.75
C THR A 819 -27.17 3.62 42.28
N ASP A 820 -25.96 3.20 41.92
CA ASP A 820 -25.33 1.98 42.41
C ASP A 820 -24.51 2.27 43.69
N PRO A 821 -24.83 1.65 44.85
CA PRO A 821 -24.11 1.88 46.10
C PRO A 821 -22.59 1.64 46.02
N ASN A 822 -22.12 0.78 45.12
CA ASN A 822 -20.69 0.46 44.98
C ASN A 822 -19.92 1.53 44.19
N TYR A 823 -20.61 2.31 43.35
CA TYR A 823 -20.00 3.29 42.44
C TYR A 823 -20.44 4.72 42.70
N LYS A 824 -21.35 4.93 43.65
CA LYS A 824 -21.92 6.23 44.03
C LYS A 824 -20.85 7.30 44.31
N GLY A 825 -19.85 7.01 45.13
CA GLY A 825 -18.78 7.96 45.44
C GLY A 825 -17.92 8.34 44.23
N TYR A 826 -17.68 7.41 43.31
CA TYR A 826 -16.97 7.69 42.05
C TYR A 826 -17.81 8.56 41.11
N ALA A 827 -19.09 8.25 40.97
CA ALA A 827 -20.01 9.04 40.16
C ALA A 827 -20.15 10.48 40.68
N GLU A 828 -20.34 10.64 41.98
CA GLU A 828 -20.47 11.95 42.63
C GLU A 828 -19.19 12.79 42.52
N PHE A 829 -18.01 12.16 42.58
CA PHE A 829 -16.73 12.83 42.31
C PHE A 829 -16.68 13.41 40.89
N TYR A 830 -17.00 12.62 39.85
CA TYR A 830 -16.93 13.12 38.47
C TYR A 830 -18.06 14.08 38.09
N LEU A 831 -19.19 14.04 38.81
CA LEU A 831 -20.32 14.96 38.62
C LEU A 831 -20.13 16.30 39.37
N ASN A 832 -19.29 16.36 40.40
CA ASN A 832 -18.99 17.60 41.10
C ASN A 832 -18.11 18.55 40.25
N GLU A 833 -18.52 19.81 40.16
CA GLU A 833 -17.90 20.80 39.28
C GLU A 833 -16.44 21.09 39.64
N ASN A 834 -16.13 21.18 40.94
CA ASN A 834 -14.77 21.45 41.42
C ASN A 834 -13.84 20.25 41.17
N CYS A 835 -14.34 19.03 41.38
CA CYS A 835 -13.59 17.80 41.10
C CYS A 835 -13.31 17.65 39.60
N SER A 836 -14.30 17.88 38.73
CA SER A 836 -14.14 17.82 37.28
C SER A 836 -13.14 18.85 36.76
N LYS A 837 -13.20 20.09 37.25
CA LYS A 837 -12.21 21.14 36.92
C LYS A 837 -10.81 20.80 37.42
N GLY A 838 -10.69 20.22 38.62
CA GLY A 838 -9.42 19.75 39.17
C GLY A 838 -8.78 18.65 38.32
N MET A 839 -9.56 17.66 37.89
CA MET A 839 -9.10 16.57 37.02
C MET A 839 -8.70 17.08 35.63
N LYS A 840 -9.47 18.02 35.07
CA LYS A 840 -9.12 18.62 33.78
C LYS A 840 -7.79 19.40 33.86
N ALA A 841 -7.58 20.17 34.93
CA ALA A 841 -6.32 20.86 35.16
C ALA A 841 -5.14 19.89 35.36
N LEU A 842 -5.38 18.72 35.97
CA LEU A 842 -4.39 17.64 36.04
C LEU A 842 -4.02 17.09 34.66
N ASP A 843 -5.01 16.81 33.81
CA ASP A 843 -4.78 16.30 32.45
C ASP A 843 -4.03 17.31 31.56
N GLU A 844 -4.26 18.61 31.79
CA GLU A 844 -3.55 19.71 31.13
C GLU A 844 -2.18 20.00 31.74
N GLY A 845 -1.79 19.29 32.82
CA GLY A 845 -0.51 19.44 33.51
C GLY A 845 -0.39 20.68 34.39
N ASN A 846 -1.48 21.43 34.61
CA ASN A 846 -1.49 22.62 35.47
C ASN A 846 -1.74 22.26 36.95
N LEU A 847 -0.68 21.76 37.60
CA LEU A 847 -0.75 21.24 38.97
C LEU A 847 -1.20 22.27 40.02
N LYS A 848 -0.90 23.57 39.85
CA LYS A 848 -1.34 24.62 40.79
C LYS A 848 -2.84 24.85 40.72
N GLU A 849 -3.39 24.91 39.51
CA GLU A 849 -4.81 25.10 39.28
C GLU A 849 -5.61 23.85 39.71
N ALA A 850 -5.07 22.66 39.43
CA ALA A 850 -5.62 21.40 39.93
C ALA A 850 -5.72 21.39 41.46
N ARG A 851 -4.66 21.80 42.16
CA ARG A 851 -4.64 21.91 43.63
C ARG A 851 -5.73 22.86 44.12
N ASP A 852 -5.85 24.05 43.54
CA ASP A 852 -6.84 25.04 44.00
C ASP A 852 -8.28 24.55 43.82
N TYR A 853 -8.59 23.84 42.73
CA TYR A 853 -9.91 23.24 42.54
C TYR A 853 -10.17 22.05 43.45
N LEU A 854 -9.17 21.20 43.71
CA LEU A 854 -9.29 20.07 44.64
C LEU A 854 -9.42 20.52 46.10
N VAL A 855 -8.76 21.62 46.50
CA VAL A 855 -8.98 22.25 47.82
C VAL A 855 -10.41 22.75 47.95
N LYS A 856 -10.95 23.41 46.91
CA LYS A 856 -12.35 23.85 46.89
C LYS A 856 -13.33 22.67 46.96
N ALA A 857 -13.04 21.58 46.25
CA ALA A 857 -13.84 20.35 46.32
C ALA A 857 -13.81 19.71 47.72
N LEU A 858 -12.67 19.78 48.42
CA LEU A 858 -12.52 19.17 49.73
C LEU A 858 -13.43 19.80 50.81
N VAL A 859 -13.67 21.11 50.69
CA VAL A 859 -14.53 21.87 51.61
C VAL A 859 -15.98 21.99 51.12
N ASP A 860 -16.29 21.44 49.95
CA ASP A 860 -17.62 21.49 49.34
C ASP A 860 -18.58 20.55 50.10
N PRO A 861 -19.72 21.05 50.63
CA PRO A 861 -20.69 20.23 51.34
C PRO A 861 -21.47 19.30 50.40
N SER A 862 -21.44 19.52 49.09
CA SER A 862 -22.10 18.64 48.10
C SER A 862 -21.31 17.37 47.78
N VAL A 863 -20.04 17.28 48.22
CA VAL A 863 -19.18 16.11 48.03
C VAL A 863 -19.41 15.12 49.17
N SER A 864 -19.90 13.92 48.82
CA SER A 864 -20.10 12.81 49.76
C SER A 864 -18.81 12.37 50.44
N GLU A 865 -18.91 11.61 51.53
CA GLU A 865 -17.73 11.12 52.24
C GLU A 865 -16.87 10.21 51.35
N GLU A 866 -17.50 9.37 50.53
CA GLU A 866 -16.82 8.47 49.60
C GLU A 866 -16.12 9.23 48.47
N ALA A 867 -16.74 10.27 47.91
CA ALA A 867 -16.11 11.13 46.91
C ALA A 867 -14.97 11.97 47.52
N ARG A 868 -15.10 12.37 48.79
CA ARG A 868 -14.10 13.16 49.52
C ARG A 868 -12.80 12.40 49.73
N VAL A 869 -12.86 11.07 49.89
CA VAL A 869 -11.65 10.22 49.91
C VAL A 869 -10.87 10.33 48.60
N ILE A 870 -11.55 10.37 47.45
CA ILE A 870 -10.92 10.51 46.13
C ILE A 870 -10.31 11.91 45.97
N VAL A 871 -11.02 12.96 46.43
CA VAL A 871 -10.49 14.33 46.48
C VAL A 871 -9.22 14.41 47.32
N CYS A 872 -9.21 13.80 48.52
CA CYS A 872 -8.03 13.75 49.38
C CYS A 872 -6.85 13.07 48.71
N GLN A 873 -7.06 11.93 48.04
CA GLN A 873 -6.01 11.22 47.31
C GLN A 873 -5.42 12.06 46.17
N GLY A 874 -6.28 12.71 45.37
CA GLY A 874 -5.85 13.61 44.31
C GLY A 874 -5.07 14.81 44.86
N LEU A 875 -5.57 15.44 45.92
CA LEU A 875 -4.94 16.62 46.52
C LEU A 875 -3.60 16.28 47.20
N MET A 876 -3.47 15.10 47.82
CA MET A 876 -2.19 14.61 48.34
C MET A 876 -1.17 14.42 47.22
N GLY A 877 -1.57 13.79 46.11
CA GLY A 877 -0.70 13.58 44.95
C GLY A 877 -0.23 14.89 44.34
N VAL A 878 -1.16 15.82 44.08
CA VAL A 878 -0.82 17.14 43.53
C VAL A 878 0.02 17.96 44.51
N GLY A 879 -0.36 17.98 45.78
CA GLY A 879 0.39 18.67 46.85
C GLY A 879 1.82 18.16 46.97
N TRP A 880 2.04 16.85 46.81
CA TRP A 880 3.37 16.25 46.80
C TRP A 880 4.21 16.75 45.62
N GLU A 881 3.65 16.71 44.41
CA GLU A 881 4.36 17.13 43.18
C GLU A 881 4.75 18.61 43.19
N ILE A 882 3.91 19.48 43.76
CA ILE A 882 4.20 20.92 43.82
C ILE A 882 4.92 21.33 45.12
N GLY A 883 5.17 20.39 46.04
CA GLY A 883 5.79 20.64 47.35
C GLY A 883 4.93 21.46 48.32
N ASP A 884 3.60 21.44 48.16
CA ASP A 884 2.65 22.22 48.95
C ASP A 884 2.15 21.44 50.18
N LYS A 885 2.86 21.67 51.28
CA LYS A 885 2.64 20.98 52.56
C LYS A 885 1.25 21.22 53.14
N ASP A 886 0.70 22.42 52.97
CA ASP A 886 -0.60 22.78 53.54
C ASP A 886 -1.71 21.95 52.92
N SER A 887 -1.68 21.74 51.59
CA SER A 887 -2.67 20.90 50.89
C SER A 887 -2.57 19.42 51.28
N ILE A 888 -1.35 18.90 51.48
CA ILE A 888 -1.13 17.52 51.94
C ILE A 888 -1.67 17.35 53.37
N GLN A 889 -1.38 18.31 54.27
CA GLN A 889 -1.89 18.27 55.63
C GLN A 889 -3.42 18.37 55.66
N MET A 890 -4.01 19.31 54.92
CA MET A 890 -5.46 19.50 54.85
C MET A 890 -6.18 18.24 54.33
N SER A 891 -5.69 17.64 53.24
CA SER A 891 -6.27 16.41 52.68
C SER A 891 -6.15 15.23 53.64
N MET A 892 -5.04 15.12 54.36
CA MET A 892 -4.82 14.05 55.32
C MET A 892 -5.68 14.22 56.59
N GLU A 893 -5.82 15.43 57.11
CA GLU A 893 -6.73 15.72 58.23
C GLU A 893 -8.18 15.40 57.86
N ALA A 894 -8.62 15.79 56.66
CA ALA A 894 -9.93 15.46 56.15
C ALA A 894 -10.13 13.95 55.96
N LEU A 895 -9.12 13.24 55.44
CA LEU A 895 -9.17 11.78 55.29
C LEU A 895 -9.25 11.08 56.66
N LEU A 896 -8.45 11.49 57.64
CA LEU A 896 -8.50 10.93 59.00
C LEU A 896 -9.82 11.23 59.72
N ALA A 897 -10.49 12.33 59.39
CA ALA A 897 -11.81 12.65 59.90
C ALA A 897 -12.89 11.68 59.38
N THR A 898 -12.76 11.18 58.14
CA THR A 898 -13.68 10.19 57.56
C THR A 898 -13.57 8.79 58.16
N ILE A 899 -12.53 8.51 58.96
CA ILE A 899 -12.35 7.21 59.62
C ILE A 899 -12.92 7.27 61.06
N PRO A 900 -13.92 6.43 61.40
CA PRO A 900 -14.44 6.32 62.76
C PRO A 900 -13.36 5.86 63.75
N GLU A 901 -13.35 6.41 64.98
CA GLU A 901 -12.30 6.10 65.98
C GLU A 901 -12.25 4.62 66.39
N ASN A 902 -13.39 3.94 66.39
CA ASN A 902 -13.50 2.50 66.65
C ASN A 902 -12.97 1.62 65.50
N GLU A 903 -12.78 2.19 64.31
CA GLU A 903 -12.17 1.52 63.16
C GLU A 903 -10.66 1.79 63.04
N LEU A 904 -10.10 2.59 63.94
CA LEU A 904 -8.67 2.84 63.95
C LEU A 904 -7.88 1.61 64.46
N PRO A 905 -6.74 1.29 63.81
CA PRO A 905 -5.72 0.37 64.30
C PRO A 905 -5.50 0.42 65.83
N LYS A 906 -5.59 -0.73 66.54
CA LYS A 906 -5.25 -0.78 67.97
C LYS A 906 -3.82 -0.27 68.21
N GLY A 907 -3.69 0.84 68.95
CA GLY A 907 -2.41 1.50 69.24
C GLY A 907 -2.17 2.81 68.48
N TYR A 908 -3.02 3.13 67.50
CA TYR A 908 -3.01 4.42 66.80
C TYR A 908 -4.15 5.30 67.33
N ASP A 909 -3.78 6.48 67.82
CA ASP A 909 -4.70 7.57 68.13
C ASP A 909 -4.59 8.60 66.99
N LYS A 910 -5.68 9.28 66.64
CA LYS A 910 -5.68 10.42 65.71
C LYS A 910 -4.60 11.44 66.11
N MET A 911 -4.37 11.62 67.41
CA MET A 911 -3.30 12.49 67.93
C MET A 911 -1.89 11.96 67.60
N ARG A 912 -1.63 10.66 67.75
CA ARG A 912 -0.34 10.03 67.40
C ARG A 912 -0.07 9.98 65.90
N MET A 913 -1.11 9.82 65.07
CA MET A 913 -0.96 9.94 63.62
C MET A 913 -0.65 11.38 63.22
N LYS A 914 -1.33 12.37 63.81
CA LYS A 914 -0.97 13.79 63.63
C LYS A 914 0.46 14.09 64.08
N GLU A 915 0.95 13.50 65.17
CA GLU A 915 2.34 13.66 65.64
C GLU A 915 3.36 12.97 64.74
N ALA A 916 3.09 11.74 64.28
CA ALA A 916 3.96 11.02 63.33
C ALA A 916 4.13 11.80 62.02
N PHE A 917 3.08 12.53 61.63
CA PHE A 917 3.09 13.39 60.46
C PHE A 917 3.56 14.83 60.74
N ALA A 918 3.49 15.36 61.97
CA ALA A 918 4.19 16.58 62.34
C ALA A 918 5.72 16.42 62.21
N GLY A 919 6.23 15.19 62.30
CA GLY A 919 7.61 14.83 61.95
C GLY A 919 7.98 14.96 60.46
N LEU A 920 7.02 15.30 59.58
CA LEU A 920 7.22 15.54 58.13
C LEU A 920 7.97 16.84 57.81
N GLU A 921 8.46 17.60 58.80
CA GLU A 921 9.41 18.70 58.55
C GLU A 921 10.69 18.24 57.81
N ARG A 922 10.99 16.93 57.79
CA ARG A 922 12.11 16.30 57.08
C ARG A 922 11.75 15.70 55.70
N PHE A 923 10.75 16.25 55.02
CA PHE A 923 10.22 15.72 53.75
C PHE A 923 11.23 15.52 52.61
N ASN A 924 12.39 16.19 52.66
CA ASN A 924 13.46 15.99 51.69
C ASN A 924 14.22 14.65 51.84
N GLU A 925 13.91 13.85 52.87
CA GLU A 925 14.65 12.62 53.20
C GLU A 925 13.83 11.33 52.99
N VAL A 926 12.53 11.40 52.66
CA VAL A 926 11.70 10.21 52.44
C VAL A 926 11.68 9.84 50.97
N THR A 927 12.38 8.75 50.62
CA THR A 927 12.42 8.24 49.24
C THR A 927 11.09 7.58 48.84
N PRO A 928 10.73 7.56 47.54
CA PRO A 928 9.52 6.90 47.05
C PRO A 928 9.40 5.42 47.47
N GLU A 929 10.55 4.75 47.66
CA GLU A 929 10.59 3.36 48.14
C GLU A 929 10.20 3.23 49.62
N GLN A 930 10.58 4.20 50.47
CA GLN A 930 10.21 4.21 51.89
C GLN A 930 8.71 4.49 52.07
N PHE A 931 8.14 5.40 51.27
CA PHE A 931 6.70 5.65 51.28
C PHE A 931 5.90 4.43 50.80
N LYS A 932 6.36 3.76 49.73
CA LYS A 932 5.81 2.49 49.25
C LYS A 932 5.83 1.41 50.33
N LEU A 933 6.91 1.32 51.12
CA LEU A 933 7.05 0.35 52.21
C LEU A 933 6.08 0.61 53.36
N ILE A 934 5.82 1.88 53.68
CA ILE A 934 4.84 2.30 54.70
C ILE A 934 3.42 1.92 54.26
N MET A 935 3.06 2.21 53.01
CA MET A 935 1.76 1.87 52.44
C MET A 935 1.56 0.36 52.29
N GLN A 936 2.61 -0.39 51.91
CA GLN A 936 2.59 -1.85 51.92
C GLN A 936 2.38 -2.40 53.33
N LYS A 937 3.08 -1.87 54.35
CA LYS A 937 2.88 -2.29 55.73
C LYS A 937 1.45 -2.04 56.21
N MET A 938 0.84 -0.90 55.86
CA MET A 938 -0.57 -0.64 56.17
C MET A 938 -1.52 -1.61 55.47
N ALA A 939 -1.28 -1.92 54.19
CA ALA A 939 -2.08 -2.90 53.44
C ALA A 939 -1.94 -4.33 53.96
N THR A 940 -0.78 -4.68 54.52
CA THR A 940 -0.50 -6.03 55.03
C THR A 940 -1.04 -6.22 56.46
N GLN A 941 -1.11 -5.16 57.27
CA GLN A 941 -1.60 -5.23 58.65
C GLN A 941 -3.13 -5.15 58.79
N TYR A 942 -3.86 -4.77 57.73
CA TYR A 942 -5.33 -4.74 57.68
C TYR A 942 -5.90 -5.52 56.48
N PRO A 943 -5.76 -6.86 56.44
CA PRO A 943 -6.32 -7.65 55.37
C PRO A 943 -7.85 -7.73 55.53
N GLY A 944 -8.60 -7.10 54.61
CA GLY A 944 -10.05 -7.29 54.53
C GLY A 944 -10.92 -6.14 53.98
N LYS A 945 -10.39 -4.93 53.78
CA LYS A 945 -11.20 -3.79 53.26
C LYS A 945 -10.81 -3.26 51.89
N VAL A 946 -9.87 -3.90 51.17
CA VAL A 946 -9.59 -3.58 49.75
C VAL A 946 -9.59 -4.89 48.95
N PRO A 947 -10.48 -5.07 47.95
CA PRO A 947 -10.52 -6.27 47.15
C PRO A 947 -9.16 -6.52 46.45
N PRO A 948 -8.71 -7.79 46.32
CA PRO A 948 -7.38 -8.12 45.79
C PRO A 948 -7.10 -7.52 44.40
N GLU A 949 -8.13 -7.39 43.56
CA GLU A 949 -8.03 -6.77 42.24
C GLU A 949 -7.66 -5.28 42.30
N TYR A 950 -8.10 -4.55 43.32
CA TYR A 950 -7.79 -3.13 43.50
C TYR A 950 -6.42 -2.91 44.14
N GLN A 951 -5.92 -3.85 44.95
CA GLN A 951 -4.52 -3.85 45.41
C GLN A 951 -3.56 -4.04 44.24
N ALA A 952 -3.86 -4.95 43.32
CA ALA A 952 -3.06 -5.16 42.11
C ALA A 952 -3.05 -3.91 41.20
N LYS A 953 -4.22 -3.29 40.97
CA LYS A 953 -4.34 -2.05 40.20
C LYS A 953 -3.64 -0.85 40.84
N MET A 954 -3.67 -0.71 42.17
CA MET A 954 -2.91 0.34 42.85
C MET A 954 -1.40 0.12 42.72
N LEU A 955 -0.92 -1.11 42.94
CA LEU A 955 0.50 -1.45 42.76
C LEU A 955 0.97 -1.26 41.30
N GLU A 956 0.09 -1.50 40.33
CA GLU A 956 0.36 -1.28 38.91
C GLU A 956 0.35 0.20 38.51
N GLY A 957 -0.60 0.98 39.04
CA GLY A 957 -0.60 2.44 38.92
C GLY A 957 0.68 3.07 39.50
N PHE A 958 1.18 2.55 40.62
CA PHE A 958 2.46 2.98 41.20
C PHE A 958 3.67 2.58 40.35
N LYS A 959 3.68 1.39 39.73
CA LYS A 959 4.74 1.00 38.77
C LYS A 959 4.73 1.88 37.52
N GLN A 960 3.55 2.25 37.02
CA GLN A 960 3.40 3.15 35.88
C GLN A 960 3.88 4.57 36.22
N MET A 961 3.62 5.04 37.45
CA MET A 961 4.17 6.28 37.99
C MET A 961 5.71 6.20 38.05
N GLN A 962 6.27 5.13 38.61
CA GLN A 962 7.72 4.91 38.74
C GLN A 962 8.44 4.88 37.37
N ASN A 963 7.79 4.36 36.33
CA ASN A 963 8.31 4.36 34.95
C ASN A 963 8.18 5.72 34.26
N ARG A 964 7.23 6.57 34.65
CA ARG A 964 7.13 7.96 34.16
C ARG A 964 8.19 8.88 34.77
N PHE A 965 8.68 8.58 35.96
CA PHE A 965 9.78 9.34 36.61
C PHE A 965 11.19 8.88 36.26
N ARG A 966 11.33 7.80 35.46
CA ARG A 966 12.61 7.30 34.94
C ARG A 966 12.93 7.80 33.52
N LYS A 967 12.00 8.51 32.89
CA LYS A 967 12.23 9.41 31.75
C LYS A 967 12.26 10.84 32.28
#